data_AF-A0A7I8D4W8-F1
#
_entry.id   AF-A0A7I8D4W8-F1
#
_cell.length_a   1.000
_cell.length_b   1.000
_cell.length_c   1.000
_cell.angle_alpha   90.00
_cell.angle_beta   90.00
_cell.angle_gamma   90.00
#
_symmetry.space_group_name_H-M   'P 1'
#
loop_
_entity.id
_entity.type
_entity.pdbx_description
1 polymer ?
#
loop_
_entity_poly.entity_id
_entity_poly.type
_entity_poly.pdbx_seq_one_letter_code
_entity_poly.pdbx_strand_id
1 'polypeptide(L)'
;MNELQKPVNHIAGIGPSRARDLALLGIYTVSDLISYYPFRYDDRTVQSGHMLQHDSRQTVEAVVEAPPTVRHKGRLVIVSARVRTTDGLPLTAIWFNQLFVREKLLPGTQVTLTGKFDARQRSLVVSQYELAHADQSVHSNRLVPIYEVRGELTPKILRSLLARALKQYGPLLDDPLPYSLMTKYKLLSRQEATLQIHFPKDAESLRQARRRLIFEEFFLFQLKLQSFRHLHKTNQPGVAHPVDDRLWSDYEKRLPFALTEGQTQVMQEILQDMRQPHPMNRLLQGDVGSGKTVVAFCAMYAAVRAGFQAAMMVPTEILAEQHYESAVRLFAGSEVKVGLLTGSTRDKERKELLDKLAAGDIDLVIGTHAILEEGVQFANLSLVVTDEQHRFGVEQRSIFRQKGHHPDVLFMSATPIPRTLAMTLFGDLDVSVLEQMPEGRQPIQTYWVAARQEEQVIRFLRQELAKGRQAYIVAPLVEESEKIQGVENAVELYKRLLDPLAGFQVGLMHGRLSGREKDEVMRRFKANELQVLVSTTVIEVGVNVPNATVMVIYNADRFGLAQLHQLRGRVGRGEHASRCILVADPLTDAGKQRMQAMVETQNGFILAEKDLELRGPGEFFGIRQSGMPEFKLGDLVNDANIMKVAREEAQRLTEQSDFWILPEYQGLVDYLKQERVLQAPIPD
;
A
#
# COMPACT_ATOMS: atom_id res chain seq x y z
N MET A 1 -18.41 25.86 22.71
CA MET A 1 -18.47 24.40 22.48
C MET A 1 -18.95 24.19 21.06
N ASN A 2 -18.25 23.37 20.27
CA ASN A 2 -18.63 23.08 18.88
C ASN A 2 -20.00 22.38 18.86
N GLU A 3 -21.03 23.02 18.30
CA GLU A 3 -22.42 22.50 18.24
C GLU A 3 -22.51 21.12 17.58
N LEU A 4 -21.57 20.80 16.70
CA LEU A 4 -21.47 19.51 16.00
C LEU A 4 -20.93 18.38 16.89
N GLN A 5 -20.26 18.70 18.00
CA GLN A 5 -19.75 17.72 18.97
C GLN A 5 -20.79 17.33 20.02
N LYS A 6 -22.01 17.87 19.94
CA LYS A 6 -23.11 17.44 20.81
C LYS A 6 -23.48 15.98 20.53
N PRO A 7 -23.94 15.22 21.54
CA PRO A 7 -24.38 13.86 21.33
C PRO A 7 -25.55 13.77 20.36
N VAL A 8 -25.64 12.68 19.59
CA VAL A 8 -26.68 12.49 18.55
C VAL A 8 -28.12 12.56 19.06
N ASN A 9 -28.36 12.35 20.35
CA ASN A 9 -29.69 12.45 20.96
C ASN A 9 -30.29 13.87 20.90
N HIS A 10 -29.49 14.90 20.60
CA HIS A 10 -29.99 16.25 20.37
C HIS A 10 -30.76 16.40 19.04
N ILE A 11 -30.62 15.44 18.11
CA ILE A 11 -31.37 15.45 16.85
C ILE A 11 -32.77 14.89 17.09
N ALA A 12 -33.78 15.67 16.68
CA ALA A 12 -35.17 15.28 16.83
C ALA A 12 -35.48 13.92 16.16
N GLY A 13 -35.91 12.96 16.97
CA GLY A 13 -36.20 11.58 16.54
C GLY A 13 -35.14 10.55 16.92
N ILE A 14 -34.04 10.94 17.60
CA ILE A 14 -33.05 10.02 18.15
C ILE A 14 -33.30 9.86 19.66
N GLY A 15 -34.16 8.91 20.01
CA GLY A 15 -34.36 8.50 21.41
C GLY A 15 -33.27 7.55 21.93
N PRO A 16 -33.31 7.14 23.21
CA PRO A 16 -32.28 6.32 23.85
C PRO A 16 -32.01 4.98 23.14
N SER A 17 -33.05 4.37 22.54
CA SER A 17 -32.86 3.13 21.77
C SER A 17 -32.07 3.36 20.49
N ARG A 18 -32.46 4.35 19.68
CA ARG A 18 -31.76 4.68 18.42
C ARG A 18 -30.34 5.18 18.65
N ALA A 19 -30.10 5.90 19.75
CA ALA A 19 -28.76 6.31 20.14
C ALA A 19 -27.86 5.08 20.42
N ARG A 20 -28.40 4.02 21.05
CA ARG A 20 -27.66 2.76 21.25
C ARG A 20 -27.37 2.06 19.92
N ASP A 21 -28.33 2.01 19.00
CA ASP A 21 -28.10 1.39 17.69
C ASP A 21 -27.06 2.17 16.85
N LEU A 22 -27.06 3.51 16.93
CA LEU A 22 -26.05 4.35 16.28
C LEU A 22 -24.66 4.16 16.90
N ALA A 23 -24.58 3.98 18.22
CA ALA A 23 -23.32 3.68 18.89
C ALA A 23 -22.70 2.35 18.42
N LEU A 24 -23.51 1.35 17.99
CA LEU A 24 -22.99 0.11 17.38
C LEU A 24 -22.27 0.34 16.03
N LEU A 25 -22.52 1.49 15.41
CA LEU A 25 -21.85 1.97 14.19
C LEU A 25 -20.71 2.95 14.50
N GLY A 26 -20.39 3.17 15.78
CA GLY A 26 -19.39 4.15 16.21
C GLY A 26 -19.87 5.60 16.13
N ILE A 27 -21.18 5.84 16.02
CA ILE A 27 -21.75 7.19 15.87
C ILE A 27 -22.23 7.70 17.25
N TYR A 28 -21.53 8.69 17.79
CA TYR A 28 -21.84 9.26 19.12
C TYR A 28 -22.27 10.72 19.06
N THR A 29 -21.73 11.49 18.12
CA THR A 29 -21.95 12.93 17.95
C THR A 29 -22.68 13.27 16.65
N VAL A 30 -23.21 14.49 16.55
CA VAL A 30 -23.80 15.00 15.30
C VAL A 30 -22.79 14.96 14.15
N SER A 31 -21.52 15.31 14.43
CA SER A 31 -20.41 15.23 13.48
C SER A 31 -20.19 13.81 12.97
N ASP A 32 -20.24 12.80 13.84
CA ASP A 32 -20.09 11.40 13.45
C ASP A 32 -21.21 10.96 12.50
N LEU A 33 -22.45 11.36 12.79
CA LEU A 33 -23.60 11.01 11.95
C LEU A 33 -23.49 11.64 10.56
N ILE A 34 -23.17 12.94 10.50
CA ILE A 34 -23.02 13.67 9.23
C ILE A 34 -21.81 13.15 8.43
N SER A 35 -20.79 12.60 9.09
CA SER A 35 -19.62 12.03 8.42
C SER A 35 -19.76 10.52 8.15
N TYR A 36 -20.95 9.94 8.33
CA TYR A 36 -21.20 8.52 8.10
C TYR A 36 -21.68 8.29 6.66
N TYR A 37 -20.73 8.10 5.75
CA TYR A 37 -21.00 8.10 4.31
C TYR A 37 -21.57 6.77 3.78
N PRO A 38 -22.34 6.80 2.68
CA PRO A 38 -22.83 5.59 2.03
C PRO A 38 -21.74 4.86 1.25
N PHE A 39 -21.75 3.52 1.28
CA PHE A 39 -20.78 2.70 0.55
C PHE A 39 -21.18 2.47 -0.92
N ARG A 40 -22.46 2.65 -1.26
CA ARG A 40 -22.99 2.50 -2.62
C ARG A 40 -24.20 3.40 -2.84
N TYR A 41 -24.50 3.67 -4.11
CA TYR A 41 -25.74 4.31 -4.55
C TYR A 41 -26.50 3.35 -5.47
N ASP A 42 -27.80 3.22 -5.24
CA ASP A 42 -28.72 2.53 -6.15
C ASP A 42 -29.34 3.58 -7.09
N ASP A 43 -29.14 3.39 -8.39
CA ASP A 43 -29.77 4.21 -9.43
C ASP A 43 -31.21 3.77 -9.66
N ARG A 44 -32.13 4.65 -9.29
CA ARG A 44 -33.57 4.55 -9.44
C ARG A 44 -34.12 5.53 -10.47
N THR A 45 -33.26 6.05 -11.35
CA THR A 45 -33.71 6.91 -12.44
C THR A 45 -34.72 6.16 -13.31
N VAL A 46 -35.95 6.66 -13.33
CA VAL A 46 -37.04 6.10 -14.12
C VAL A 46 -36.64 6.19 -15.59
N GLN A 47 -36.55 5.04 -16.24
CA GLN A 47 -36.31 4.91 -17.66
C GLN A 47 -37.66 4.87 -18.38
N SER A 48 -37.69 5.45 -19.58
CA SER A 48 -38.77 5.18 -20.53
C SER A 48 -38.82 3.67 -20.80
N GLY A 49 -40.02 3.09 -20.83
CA GLY A 49 -40.23 1.70 -21.19
C GLY A 49 -39.61 1.33 -22.54
N HIS A 50 -39.56 2.29 -23.48
CA HIS A 50 -38.93 2.10 -24.79
C HIS A 50 -37.40 2.10 -24.78
N MET A 51 -36.76 2.55 -23.70
CA MET A 51 -35.29 2.58 -23.52
C MET A 51 -34.77 1.42 -22.66
N LEU A 52 -35.62 0.44 -22.34
CA LEU A 52 -35.23 -0.69 -21.51
C LEU A 52 -34.23 -1.61 -22.22
N GLN A 53 -33.15 -1.96 -21.53
CA GLN A 53 -32.08 -2.80 -22.03
C GLN A 53 -32.18 -4.21 -21.45
N HIS A 54 -32.05 -5.21 -22.31
CA HIS A 54 -32.09 -6.61 -21.90
C HIS A 54 -31.00 -6.93 -20.87
N ASP A 55 -31.36 -7.75 -19.88
CA ASP A 55 -30.46 -8.27 -18.84
C ASP A 55 -29.90 -7.21 -17.87
N SER A 56 -30.42 -5.98 -17.92
CA SER A 56 -30.02 -4.88 -17.03
C SER A 56 -31.05 -4.64 -15.92
N ARG A 57 -30.59 -4.12 -14.77
CA ARG A 57 -31.47 -3.68 -13.67
C ARG A 57 -31.92 -2.24 -13.95
N GLN A 58 -33.21 -2.03 -14.13
CA GLN A 58 -33.78 -0.74 -14.50
C GLN A 58 -35.03 -0.42 -13.69
N THR A 59 -35.36 0.87 -13.59
CA THR A 59 -36.52 1.38 -12.86
C THR A 59 -37.53 1.97 -13.83
N VAL A 60 -38.81 1.62 -13.68
CA VAL A 60 -39.92 2.14 -14.50
C VAL A 60 -41.09 2.58 -13.62
N GLU A 61 -41.79 3.60 -14.05
CA GLU A 61 -43.11 3.94 -13.52
C GLU A 61 -44.18 3.28 -14.37
N ALA A 62 -45.12 2.60 -13.72
CA ALA A 62 -46.17 1.87 -14.39
C ALA A 62 -47.49 1.90 -13.60
N VAL A 63 -48.59 1.65 -14.30
CA VAL A 63 -49.92 1.48 -13.72
C VAL A 63 -50.31 0.02 -13.81
N VAL A 64 -50.80 -0.54 -12.71
CA VAL A 64 -51.31 -1.93 -12.69
C VAL A 64 -52.59 -2.00 -13.52
N GLU A 65 -52.61 -2.83 -14.57
CA GLU A 65 -53.75 -2.95 -15.47
C GLU A 65 -54.79 -3.97 -15.02
N ALA A 66 -54.33 -5.04 -14.35
CA ALA A 66 -55.14 -6.19 -14.01
C ALA A 66 -54.74 -6.76 -12.64
N PRO A 67 -55.67 -7.45 -11.96
CA PRO A 67 -55.36 -8.10 -10.69
C PRO A 67 -54.17 -9.08 -10.83
N PRO A 68 -53.23 -9.08 -9.87
CA PRO A 68 -52.07 -9.97 -9.89
C PRO A 68 -52.49 -11.44 -9.84
N THR A 69 -51.82 -12.25 -10.64
CA THR A 69 -51.98 -13.71 -10.68
C THR A 69 -50.92 -14.38 -9.82
N VAL A 70 -51.27 -15.49 -9.18
CA VAL A 70 -50.34 -16.28 -8.36
C VAL A 70 -50.21 -17.67 -8.98
N ARG A 71 -48.98 -18.13 -9.17
CA ARG A 71 -48.67 -19.51 -9.61
C ARG A 71 -47.72 -20.16 -8.64
N HIS A 72 -47.93 -21.44 -8.38
CA HIS A 72 -47.04 -22.28 -7.59
C HIS A 72 -46.25 -23.19 -8.53
N LYS A 73 -44.92 -23.19 -8.43
CA LYS A 73 -44.03 -24.10 -9.15
C LYS A 73 -43.17 -24.84 -8.13
N GLY A 74 -43.66 -25.98 -7.66
CA GLY A 74 -43.07 -26.69 -6.52
C GLY A 74 -43.16 -25.84 -5.24
N ARG A 75 -42.02 -25.62 -4.56
CA ARG A 75 -41.93 -24.74 -3.38
C ARG A 75 -41.87 -23.24 -3.72
N LEU A 76 -41.72 -22.87 -4.99
CA LEU A 76 -41.59 -21.48 -5.42
C LEU A 76 -42.99 -20.87 -5.65
N VAL A 77 -43.25 -19.73 -5.03
CA VAL A 77 -44.45 -18.91 -5.27
C VAL A 77 -44.11 -17.79 -6.23
N ILE A 78 -44.86 -17.64 -7.33
CA ILE A 78 -44.65 -16.59 -8.32
C ILE A 78 -45.88 -15.70 -8.35
N VAL A 79 -45.72 -14.41 -8.08
CA VAL A 79 -46.77 -13.39 -8.26
C VAL A 79 -46.46 -12.63 -9.54
N SER A 80 -47.44 -12.45 -10.42
CA SER A 80 -47.28 -11.72 -11.68
C SER A 80 -48.41 -10.72 -11.90
N ALA A 81 -48.07 -9.46 -12.13
CA ALA A 81 -49.01 -8.38 -12.43
C ALA A 81 -48.76 -7.83 -13.83
N ARG A 82 -49.83 -7.59 -14.59
CA ARG A 82 -49.73 -6.82 -15.84
C ARG A 82 -49.70 -5.34 -15.50
N VAL A 83 -48.68 -4.66 -16.00
CA VAL A 83 -48.47 -3.23 -15.75
C VAL A 83 -48.22 -2.53 -17.08
N ARG A 84 -48.63 -1.28 -17.21
CA ARG A 84 -48.33 -0.44 -18.36
C ARG A 84 -47.47 0.72 -17.91
N THR A 85 -46.32 0.90 -18.52
CA THR A 85 -45.44 2.04 -18.22
C THR A 85 -46.12 3.36 -18.57
N THR A 86 -45.67 4.47 -18.00
CA THR A 86 -46.22 5.82 -18.26
C THR A 86 -46.15 6.23 -19.74
N ASP A 87 -45.18 5.69 -20.50
CA ASP A 87 -45.03 5.85 -21.95
C ASP A 87 -45.73 4.76 -22.79
N GLY A 88 -46.61 3.98 -22.16
CA GLY A 88 -47.59 3.13 -22.83
C GLY A 88 -47.14 1.68 -23.12
N LEU A 89 -45.90 1.29 -22.77
CA LEU A 89 -45.39 -0.06 -23.00
C LEU A 89 -46.02 -1.06 -22.00
N PRO A 90 -46.68 -2.13 -22.46
CA PRO A 90 -47.18 -3.18 -21.59
C PRO A 90 -46.05 -4.13 -21.16
N LEU A 91 -45.95 -4.37 -19.86
CA LEU A 91 -44.96 -5.22 -19.21
C LEU A 91 -45.61 -6.20 -18.23
N THR A 92 -44.95 -7.33 -17.98
CA THR A 92 -45.33 -8.23 -16.88
C THR A 92 -44.34 -8.09 -15.73
N ALA A 93 -44.81 -7.57 -14.60
CA ALA A 93 -44.02 -7.48 -13.37
C ALA A 93 -44.10 -8.81 -12.60
N ILE A 94 -42.95 -9.38 -12.21
CA ILE A 94 -42.85 -10.71 -11.59
C ILE A 94 -42.15 -10.62 -10.25
N TRP A 95 -42.73 -11.19 -9.20
CA TRP A 95 -42.15 -11.33 -7.86
C TRP A 95 -42.03 -12.82 -7.48
N PHE A 96 -40.89 -13.20 -6.91
CA PHE A 96 -40.64 -14.54 -6.39
C PHE A 96 -40.78 -14.57 -4.87
N ASN A 97 -41.57 -15.52 -4.35
CA ASN A 97 -41.82 -15.76 -2.93
C ASN A 97 -42.38 -14.56 -2.13
N GLN A 98 -43.06 -13.62 -2.78
CA GLN A 98 -43.64 -12.44 -2.14
C GLN A 98 -45.18 -12.41 -2.27
N LEU A 99 -45.87 -13.36 -1.63
CA LEU A 99 -47.33 -13.49 -1.72
C LEU A 99 -48.07 -12.23 -1.21
N PHE A 100 -47.51 -11.55 -0.21
CA PHE A 100 -48.06 -10.33 0.40
C PHE A 100 -48.19 -9.14 -0.58
N VAL A 101 -47.48 -9.17 -1.70
CA VAL A 101 -47.51 -8.09 -2.71
C VAL A 101 -48.85 -8.08 -3.44
N ARG A 102 -49.51 -9.24 -3.54
CA ARG A 102 -50.81 -9.41 -4.23
C ARG A 102 -51.87 -8.44 -3.70
N GLU A 103 -51.94 -8.25 -2.38
CA GLU A 103 -52.95 -7.43 -1.71
C GLU A 103 -52.75 -5.93 -1.96
N LYS A 104 -51.52 -5.54 -2.34
CA LYS A 104 -51.11 -4.15 -2.52
C LYS A 104 -51.17 -3.67 -3.98
N LEU A 105 -51.30 -4.58 -4.94
CA LEU A 105 -51.32 -4.28 -6.37
C LEU A 105 -52.75 -4.33 -6.92
N LEU A 106 -53.56 -3.33 -6.60
CA LEU A 106 -54.90 -3.20 -7.16
C LEU A 106 -54.84 -2.57 -8.56
N PRO A 107 -55.73 -2.95 -9.50
CA PRO A 107 -55.84 -2.27 -10.79
C PRO A 107 -55.98 -0.75 -10.62
N GLY A 108 -55.27 0.02 -11.45
CA GLY A 108 -55.21 1.49 -11.37
C GLY A 108 -54.15 2.03 -10.40
N THR A 109 -53.49 1.16 -9.60
CA THR A 109 -52.42 1.61 -8.69
C THR A 109 -51.18 2.02 -9.49
N GLN A 110 -50.68 3.24 -9.26
CA GLN A 110 -49.38 3.69 -9.76
C GLN A 110 -48.26 3.09 -8.91
N VAL A 111 -47.29 2.48 -9.60
CA VAL A 111 -46.17 1.77 -9.00
C VAL A 111 -44.87 2.13 -9.70
N THR A 112 -43.82 2.32 -8.90
CA THR A 112 -42.44 2.40 -9.39
C THR A 112 -41.80 1.04 -9.17
N LEU A 113 -41.34 0.41 -10.24
CA LEU A 113 -40.80 -0.95 -10.22
C LEU A 113 -39.33 -0.93 -10.61
N THR A 114 -38.47 -1.50 -9.78
CA THR A 114 -37.05 -1.69 -10.07
C THR A 114 -36.73 -3.17 -10.17
N GLY A 115 -36.18 -3.61 -11.29
CA GLY A 115 -35.98 -5.03 -11.54
C GLY A 115 -35.11 -5.33 -12.74
N LYS A 116 -34.81 -6.62 -12.94
CA LYS A 116 -34.08 -7.09 -14.11
C LYS A 116 -35.04 -7.22 -15.29
N PHE A 117 -34.77 -6.53 -16.39
CA PHE A 117 -35.65 -6.55 -17.56
C PHE A 117 -35.29 -7.67 -18.54
N ASP A 118 -36.28 -8.50 -18.87
CA ASP A 118 -36.21 -9.49 -19.93
C ASP A 118 -37.02 -9.02 -21.14
N ALA A 119 -36.31 -8.56 -22.17
CA ALA A 119 -36.88 -8.10 -23.43
C ALA A 119 -37.62 -9.22 -24.20
N ARG A 120 -37.20 -10.49 -24.07
CA ARG A 120 -37.81 -11.62 -24.79
C ARG A 120 -39.21 -11.92 -24.26
N GLN A 121 -39.36 -11.84 -22.94
CA GLN A 121 -40.62 -12.09 -22.23
C GLN A 121 -41.44 -10.81 -21.98
N ARG A 122 -40.89 -9.64 -22.31
CA ARG A 122 -41.39 -8.31 -21.88
C ARG A 122 -41.76 -8.31 -20.40
N SER A 123 -40.87 -8.87 -19.59
CA SER A 123 -41.10 -9.05 -18.17
C SER A 123 -40.03 -8.34 -17.36
N LEU A 124 -40.44 -7.80 -16.23
CA LEU A 124 -39.56 -7.18 -15.26
C LEU A 124 -39.57 -8.06 -14.01
N VAL A 125 -38.45 -8.73 -13.73
CA VAL A 125 -38.27 -9.45 -12.48
C VAL A 125 -38.02 -8.43 -11.39
N VAL A 126 -39.05 -8.15 -10.59
CA VAL A 126 -39.07 -7.05 -9.64
C VAL A 126 -38.23 -7.40 -8.43
N SER A 127 -37.20 -6.60 -8.20
CA SER A 127 -36.35 -6.66 -7.01
C SER A 127 -36.87 -5.73 -5.91
N GLN A 128 -37.43 -4.58 -6.29
CA GLN A 128 -37.96 -3.56 -5.39
C GLN A 128 -39.18 -2.89 -6.04
N TYR A 129 -40.15 -2.49 -5.23
CA TYR A 129 -41.31 -1.73 -5.70
C TYR A 129 -41.70 -0.66 -4.67
N GLU A 130 -42.22 0.47 -5.17
CA GLU A 130 -42.81 1.54 -4.38
C GLU A 130 -44.20 1.88 -4.93
N LEU A 131 -45.14 2.16 -4.04
CA LEU A 131 -46.50 2.57 -4.40
C LEU A 131 -46.59 4.10 -4.32
N ALA A 132 -47.24 4.75 -5.27
CA ALA A 132 -47.26 6.22 -5.39
C ALA A 132 -47.85 6.97 -4.18
N HIS A 133 -48.59 6.30 -3.29
CA HIS A 133 -49.13 6.88 -2.06
C HIS A 133 -48.23 6.71 -0.82
N ALA A 134 -47.05 6.12 -0.96
CA ALA A 134 -46.05 6.10 0.10
C ALA A 134 -45.21 7.39 0.00
N ASP A 135 -45.46 8.35 0.91
CA ASP A 135 -44.72 9.61 1.14
C ASP A 135 -43.68 9.98 0.07
N GLN A 136 -43.88 11.13 -0.60
CA GLN A 136 -42.88 11.91 -1.37
C GLN A 136 -41.71 12.40 -0.48
N SER A 137 -41.17 11.48 0.28
CA SER A 137 -40.13 11.64 1.27
C SER A 137 -38.78 11.50 0.57
N VAL A 138 -37.75 11.92 1.29
CA VAL A 138 -36.29 11.80 1.08
C VAL A 138 -35.79 10.49 0.41
N HIS A 139 -36.66 9.50 0.22
CA HIS A 139 -36.40 8.18 -0.33
C HIS A 139 -36.61 8.04 -1.85
N SER A 140 -37.21 9.03 -2.52
CA SER A 140 -37.52 9.01 -3.97
C SER A 140 -36.46 9.67 -4.86
N ASN A 141 -35.28 10.00 -4.33
CA ASN A 141 -34.19 10.54 -5.16
C ASN A 141 -33.78 9.54 -6.25
N ARG A 142 -33.42 10.06 -7.43
CA ARG A 142 -32.91 9.26 -8.57
C ARG A 142 -31.72 8.39 -8.18
N LEU A 143 -30.86 8.88 -7.31
CA LEU A 143 -29.74 8.13 -6.73
C LEU A 143 -29.99 7.96 -5.22
N VAL A 144 -30.20 6.72 -4.79
CA VAL A 144 -30.48 6.39 -3.40
C VAL A 144 -29.21 5.91 -2.70
N PRO A 145 -28.73 6.59 -1.65
CA PRO A 145 -27.57 6.15 -0.89
C PRO A 145 -27.89 4.90 -0.07
N ILE A 146 -26.93 3.97 -0.03
CA ILE A 146 -26.98 2.73 0.75
C ILE A 146 -25.89 2.79 1.83
N TYR A 147 -26.31 2.52 3.06
CA TYR A 147 -25.47 2.58 4.25
C TYR A 147 -25.39 1.22 4.91
N GLU A 148 -24.27 0.94 5.57
CA GLU A 148 -24.20 -0.18 6.50
C GLU A 148 -25.04 0.15 7.74
N VAL A 149 -25.83 -0.82 8.20
CA VAL A 149 -26.71 -0.65 9.36
C VAL A 149 -26.59 -1.86 10.28
N ARG A 150 -26.77 -1.64 11.58
CA ARG A 150 -26.72 -2.67 12.62
C ARG A 150 -27.93 -2.54 13.56
N GLY A 151 -28.25 -3.61 14.27
CA GLY A 151 -29.38 -3.65 15.19
C GLY A 151 -30.71 -3.46 14.45
N GLU A 152 -31.59 -2.63 15.00
CA GLU A 152 -32.92 -2.34 14.41
C GLU A 152 -32.91 -1.19 13.39
N LEU A 153 -31.73 -0.60 13.11
CA LEU A 153 -31.62 0.47 12.12
C LEU A 153 -31.86 -0.07 10.71
N THR A 154 -32.71 0.64 9.96
CA THR A 154 -32.88 0.42 8.53
C THR A 154 -32.26 1.58 7.74
N PRO A 155 -31.81 1.36 6.49
CA PRO A 155 -31.29 2.45 5.65
C PRO A 155 -32.32 3.56 5.43
N LYS A 156 -33.63 3.27 5.52
CA LYS A 156 -34.70 4.26 5.48
C LYS A 156 -34.67 5.18 6.70
N ILE A 157 -34.58 4.59 7.90
CA ILE A 157 -34.51 5.36 9.16
C ILE A 157 -33.26 6.24 9.17
N LEU A 158 -32.10 5.67 8.84
CA LEU A 158 -30.83 6.40 8.86
C LEU A 158 -30.84 7.60 7.90
N ARG A 159 -31.37 7.44 6.67
CA ARG A 159 -31.57 8.56 5.73
C ARG A 159 -32.45 9.66 6.30
N SER A 160 -33.54 9.30 6.99
CA SER A 160 -34.43 10.31 7.61
C SER A 160 -33.71 11.07 8.72
N LEU A 161 -32.90 10.40 9.54
CA LEU A 161 -32.09 11.03 10.58
C LEU A 161 -31.02 11.96 9.98
N LEU A 162 -30.31 11.51 8.94
CA LEU A 162 -29.34 12.32 8.21
C LEU A 162 -29.97 13.58 7.60
N ALA A 163 -31.14 13.47 6.96
CA ALA A 163 -31.82 14.63 6.40
C ALA A 163 -32.20 15.67 7.48
N ARG A 164 -32.61 15.22 8.68
CA ARG A 164 -32.87 16.12 9.81
C ARG A 164 -31.58 16.75 10.34
N ALA A 165 -30.53 15.94 10.51
CA ALA A 165 -29.23 16.41 10.97
C ALA A 165 -28.65 17.47 10.02
N LEU A 166 -28.66 17.22 8.71
CA LEU A 166 -28.19 18.19 7.71
C LEU A 166 -29.06 19.45 7.66
N LYS A 167 -30.39 19.34 7.84
CA LYS A 167 -31.25 20.52 7.90
C LYS A 167 -30.96 21.40 9.13
N GLN A 168 -30.71 20.77 10.28
CA GLN A 168 -30.52 21.49 11.54
C GLN A 168 -29.08 22.00 11.72
N TYR A 169 -28.09 21.22 11.33
CA TYR A 169 -26.67 21.46 11.61
C TYR A 169 -25.82 21.69 10.36
N GLY A 170 -26.34 21.41 9.16
CA GLY A 170 -25.62 21.63 7.90
C GLY A 170 -25.09 23.06 7.72
N PRO A 171 -25.86 24.12 8.04
CA PRO A 171 -25.36 25.50 7.95
C PRO A 171 -24.20 25.84 8.90
N LEU A 172 -23.95 25.00 9.92
CA LEU A 172 -22.86 25.15 10.89
C LEU A 172 -21.59 24.41 10.46
N LEU A 173 -21.59 23.75 9.31
CA LEU A 173 -20.40 23.10 8.78
C LEU A 173 -19.47 24.18 8.20
N ASP A 174 -18.41 24.47 8.95
CA ASP A 174 -17.33 25.31 8.49
C ASP A 174 -16.48 24.57 7.46
N ASP A 175 -15.98 25.34 6.49
CA ASP A 175 -15.13 24.83 5.43
C ASP A 175 -13.66 24.84 5.90
N PRO A 176 -13.00 23.67 6.05
CA PRO A 176 -11.62 23.63 6.47
C PRO A 176 -10.66 24.03 5.34
N LEU A 177 -11.11 24.01 4.08
CA LEU A 177 -10.22 24.34 2.96
C LEU A 177 -10.17 25.85 2.74
N PRO A 178 -8.98 26.43 2.52
CA PRO A 178 -8.85 27.82 2.11
C PRO A 178 -9.59 28.10 0.81
N TYR A 179 -10.19 29.29 0.70
CA TYR A 179 -10.93 29.72 -0.49
C TYR A 179 -10.08 29.66 -1.77
N SER A 180 -8.77 29.88 -1.65
CA SER A 180 -7.80 29.76 -2.73
C SER A 180 -7.75 28.35 -3.32
N LEU A 181 -7.73 27.30 -2.49
CA LEU A 181 -7.76 25.90 -2.95
C LEU A 181 -9.12 25.55 -3.57
N MET A 182 -10.21 25.98 -2.94
CA MET A 182 -11.56 25.74 -3.47
C MET A 182 -11.73 26.31 -4.88
N THR A 183 -11.25 27.54 -5.10
CA THR A 183 -11.33 28.23 -6.39
C THR A 183 -10.40 27.58 -7.42
N LYS A 184 -9.14 27.31 -7.04
CA LYS A 184 -8.13 26.68 -7.92
C LYS A 184 -8.61 25.36 -8.50
N TYR A 185 -9.21 24.51 -7.66
CA TYR A 185 -9.64 23.18 -8.05
C TYR A 185 -11.13 23.09 -8.41
N LYS A 186 -11.90 24.19 -8.32
CA LYS A 186 -13.35 24.23 -8.52
C LYS A 186 -14.08 23.22 -7.63
N LEU A 187 -13.77 23.26 -6.34
CA LEU A 187 -14.37 22.36 -5.35
C LEU A 187 -15.67 22.96 -4.80
N LEU A 188 -16.66 22.11 -4.57
CA LEU A 188 -17.90 22.51 -3.86
C LEU A 188 -17.58 22.97 -2.43
N SER A 189 -18.46 23.75 -1.83
CA SER A 189 -18.39 24.03 -0.38
C SER A 189 -18.62 22.76 0.45
N ARG A 190 -18.15 22.72 1.70
CA ARG A 190 -18.30 21.53 2.56
C ARG A 190 -19.77 21.21 2.80
N GLN A 191 -20.58 22.24 2.97
CA GLN A 191 -22.04 22.14 3.12
C GLN A 191 -22.68 21.46 1.92
N GLU A 192 -22.36 21.93 0.71
CA GLU A 192 -22.90 21.35 -0.53
C GLU A 192 -22.39 19.94 -0.78
N ALA A 193 -21.08 19.69 -0.60
CA ALA A 193 -20.50 18.37 -0.80
C ALA A 193 -21.12 17.33 0.16
N THR A 194 -21.32 17.72 1.43
CA THR A 194 -21.97 16.86 2.43
C THR A 194 -23.45 16.63 2.11
N LEU A 195 -24.16 17.64 1.61
CA LEU A 195 -25.54 17.45 1.16
C LEU A 195 -25.60 16.48 -0.03
N GLN A 196 -24.72 16.63 -1.01
CA GLN A 196 -24.73 15.87 -2.26
C GLN A 196 -24.18 14.45 -2.11
N ILE A 197 -23.30 14.18 -1.15
CA ILE A 197 -22.87 12.80 -0.85
C ILE A 197 -24.03 12.00 -0.23
N HIS A 198 -24.84 12.61 0.63
CA HIS A 198 -26.00 11.92 1.21
C HIS A 198 -27.22 11.95 0.30
N PHE A 199 -27.47 13.05 -0.40
CA PHE A 199 -28.67 13.29 -1.19
C PHE A 199 -28.31 13.87 -2.56
N PRO A 200 -27.63 13.09 -3.42
CA PRO A 200 -27.19 13.57 -4.72
C PRO A 200 -28.38 13.91 -5.62
N LYS A 201 -28.30 15.08 -6.27
CA LYS A 201 -29.28 15.50 -7.29
C LYS A 201 -29.15 14.67 -8.58
N ASP A 202 -27.91 14.39 -8.96
CA ASP A 202 -27.52 13.65 -10.17
C ASP A 202 -26.11 13.05 -10.00
N ALA A 203 -25.67 12.27 -10.99
CA ALA A 203 -24.38 11.58 -10.95
C ALA A 203 -23.18 12.54 -11.00
N GLU A 204 -23.33 13.73 -11.60
CA GLU A 204 -22.25 14.73 -11.67
C GLU A 204 -22.06 15.41 -10.31
N SER A 205 -23.15 15.81 -9.68
CA SER A 205 -23.17 16.37 -8.33
C SER A 205 -22.56 15.40 -7.31
N LEU A 206 -22.90 14.11 -7.42
CA LEU A 206 -22.30 13.04 -6.60
C LEU A 206 -20.78 12.95 -6.85
N ARG A 207 -20.35 12.99 -8.11
CA ARG A 207 -18.93 12.92 -8.47
C ARG A 207 -18.16 14.11 -7.90
N GLN A 208 -18.69 15.33 -8.01
CA GLN A 208 -18.06 16.54 -7.45
C GLN A 208 -18.00 16.49 -5.92
N ALA A 209 -19.07 16.01 -5.27
CA ALA A 209 -19.11 15.82 -3.82
C ALA A 209 -18.07 14.82 -3.33
N ARG A 210 -17.98 13.64 -3.97
CA ARG A 210 -16.94 12.65 -3.67
C ARG A 210 -15.54 13.22 -3.88
N ARG A 211 -15.27 13.82 -5.04
CA ARG A 211 -13.96 14.42 -5.36
C ARG A 211 -13.52 15.41 -4.29
N ARG A 212 -14.45 16.26 -3.85
CA ARG A 212 -14.22 17.25 -2.80
C ARG A 212 -13.93 16.58 -1.46
N LEU A 213 -14.82 15.73 -0.96
CA LEU A 213 -14.64 15.12 0.36
C LEU A 213 -13.37 14.25 0.44
N ILE A 214 -13.03 13.54 -0.64
CA ILE A 214 -11.78 12.78 -0.75
C ILE A 214 -10.57 13.72 -0.70
N PHE A 215 -10.61 14.83 -1.45
CA PHE A 215 -9.55 15.83 -1.40
C PHE A 215 -9.41 16.47 -0.01
N GLU A 216 -10.51 16.82 0.66
CA GLU A 216 -10.50 17.35 2.03
C GLU A 216 -9.84 16.36 3.00
N GLU A 217 -10.27 15.10 2.95
CA GLU A 217 -9.75 14.03 3.80
C GLU A 217 -8.24 13.80 3.59
N PHE A 218 -7.80 13.70 2.33
CA PHE A 218 -6.39 13.55 2.00
C PHE A 218 -5.57 14.81 2.33
N PHE A 219 -6.11 16.00 2.10
CA PHE A 219 -5.43 17.26 2.37
C PHE A 219 -5.19 17.45 3.86
N LEU A 220 -6.20 17.23 4.70
CA LEU A 220 -6.06 17.34 6.15
C LEU A 220 -5.06 16.32 6.71
N PHE A 221 -5.10 15.09 6.19
CA PHE A 221 -4.12 14.07 6.54
C PHE A 221 -2.69 14.47 6.13
N GLN A 222 -2.49 14.93 4.89
CA GLN A 222 -1.18 15.37 4.42
C GLN A 222 -0.71 16.61 5.17
N LEU A 223 -1.59 17.56 5.48
CA LEU A 223 -1.27 18.74 6.28
C LEU A 223 -0.74 18.34 7.65
N LYS A 224 -1.39 17.39 8.32
CA LYS A 224 -0.92 16.82 9.60
C LYS A 224 0.52 16.33 9.50
N LEU A 225 0.83 15.54 8.48
CA LEU A 225 2.17 14.99 8.26
C LEU A 225 3.20 16.06 7.90
N GLN A 226 2.88 16.97 6.97
CA GLN A 226 3.80 18.01 6.52
C GLN A 226 4.09 19.02 7.65
N SER A 227 3.09 19.38 8.45
CA SER A 227 3.27 20.20 9.65
C SER A 227 4.17 19.52 10.68
N PHE A 228 3.96 18.23 10.95
CA PHE A 228 4.83 17.46 11.84
C PHE A 228 6.29 17.49 11.36
N ARG A 229 6.50 17.27 10.05
CA ARG A 229 7.83 17.32 9.43
C ARG A 229 8.46 18.70 9.52
N HIS A 230 7.70 19.76 9.21
CA HIS A 230 8.17 21.13 9.28
C HIS A 230 8.66 21.46 10.70
N LEU A 231 7.87 21.15 11.72
CA LEU A 231 8.22 21.38 13.13
C LEU A 231 9.43 20.56 13.59
N HIS A 232 9.53 19.30 13.16
CA HIS A 232 10.69 18.47 13.48
C HIS A 232 11.97 18.99 12.81
N LYS A 233 11.85 19.48 11.57
CA LYS A 233 12.97 20.06 10.81
C LYS A 233 13.45 21.38 11.40
N THR A 234 12.57 22.21 11.96
CA THR A 234 12.97 23.47 12.62
C THR A 234 13.46 23.27 14.05
N ASN A 235 12.95 22.28 14.79
CA ASN A 235 13.28 22.10 16.21
C ASN A 235 14.43 21.10 16.49
N GLN A 236 14.99 20.42 15.49
CA GLN A 236 16.08 19.45 15.68
C GLN A 236 17.34 19.89 14.94
N PRO A 237 18.38 20.38 15.66
CA PRO A 237 19.66 20.67 15.03
C PRO A 237 20.30 19.37 14.54
N GLY A 238 20.64 19.32 13.26
CA GLY A 238 21.40 18.23 12.64
C GLY A 238 22.84 18.66 12.36
N VAL A 239 23.54 17.83 11.58
CA VAL A 239 24.90 18.11 11.10
C VAL A 239 24.86 18.41 9.61
N ALA A 240 25.26 19.62 9.23
CA ALA A 240 25.47 19.94 7.83
C ALA A 240 26.80 19.34 7.35
N HIS A 241 26.76 18.61 6.25
CA HIS A 241 27.93 18.02 5.62
C HIS A 241 28.44 18.96 4.50
N PRO A 242 29.53 19.72 4.71
CA PRO A 242 30.12 20.54 3.66
C PRO A 242 30.84 19.63 2.65
N VAL A 243 30.10 19.22 1.62
CA VAL A 243 30.65 18.36 0.56
C VAL A 243 31.26 19.22 -0.54
N ASP A 244 32.57 19.10 -0.76
CA ASP A 244 33.31 19.71 -1.89
C ASP A 244 32.76 19.22 -3.23
N ASP A 245 32.73 20.11 -4.23
CA ASP A 245 32.28 19.83 -5.60
C ASP A 245 33.11 18.73 -6.27
N ARG A 246 34.33 18.47 -5.78
CA ARG A 246 35.20 17.38 -6.25
C ARG A 246 34.72 15.98 -5.86
N LEU A 247 33.87 15.86 -4.83
CA LEU A 247 33.39 14.57 -4.33
C LEU A 247 32.79 13.71 -5.46
N TRP A 248 32.00 14.34 -6.33
CA TRP A 248 31.36 13.66 -7.45
C TRP A 248 32.40 13.03 -8.38
N SER A 249 33.36 13.84 -8.84
CA SER A 249 34.41 13.40 -9.77
C SER A 249 35.33 12.34 -9.16
N ASP A 250 35.55 12.36 -7.85
CA ASP A 250 36.39 11.38 -7.15
C ASP A 250 35.64 10.06 -6.94
N TYR A 251 34.34 10.12 -6.66
CA TYR A 251 33.52 8.94 -6.49
C TYR A 251 33.28 8.21 -7.83
N GLU A 252 32.97 8.96 -8.89
CA GLU A 252 32.72 8.40 -10.22
C GLU A 252 33.94 7.65 -10.77
N LYS A 253 35.17 8.17 -10.57
CA LYS A 253 36.42 7.50 -10.95
C LYS A 253 36.67 6.17 -10.24
N ARG A 254 36.03 5.94 -9.08
CA ARG A 254 36.17 4.69 -8.32
C ARG A 254 35.22 3.60 -8.78
N LEU A 255 34.18 3.96 -9.54
CA LEU A 255 33.18 3.02 -9.99
C LEU A 255 33.67 2.30 -11.25
N PRO A 256 33.50 0.97 -11.34
CA PRO A 256 33.86 0.21 -12.54
C PRO A 256 32.82 0.32 -13.67
N PHE A 257 31.81 1.17 -13.52
CA PHE A 257 30.70 1.37 -14.45
C PHE A 257 30.21 2.83 -14.40
N ALA A 258 29.53 3.27 -15.46
CA ALA A 258 28.87 4.57 -15.48
C ALA A 258 27.57 4.53 -14.66
N LEU A 259 27.29 5.62 -13.95
CA LEU A 259 26.03 5.80 -13.23
C LEU A 259 24.89 6.07 -14.22
N THR A 260 23.68 5.61 -13.87
CA THR A 260 22.48 5.99 -14.62
C THR A 260 22.06 7.43 -14.28
N GLU A 261 21.25 8.04 -15.14
CA GLU A 261 20.68 9.37 -14.88
C GLU A 261 19.87 9.37 -13.58
N GLY A 262 19.05 8.33 -13.36
CA GLY A 262 18.28 8.16 -12.14
C GLY A 262 19.14 8.00 -10.88
N GLN A 263 20.26 7.26 -10.96
CA GLN A 263 21.23 7.18 -9.86
C GLN A 263 21.84 8.54 -9.56
N THR A 264 22.19 9.29 -10.60
CA THR A 264 22.78 10.62 -10.48
C THR A 264 21.83 11.61 -9.82
N GLN A 265 20.59 11.67 -10.28
CA GLN A 265 19.56 12.54 -9.70
C GLN A 265 19.32 12.21 -8.22
N VAL A 266 19.15 10.93 -7.88
CA VAL A 266 18.88 10.52 -6.49
C VAL A 266 20.07 10.78 -5.57
N MET A 267 21.30 10.59 -6.05
CA MET A 267 22.48 10.98 -5.28
C MET A 267 22.51 12.49 -5.03
N GLN A 268 22.17 13.33 -6.03
CA GLN A 268 22.10 14.78 -5.85
C GLN A 268 21.03 15.18 -4.82
N GLU A 269 19.85 14.56 -4.84
CA GLU A 269 18.80 14.78 -3.83
C GLU A 269 19.31 14.47 -2.41
N ILE A 270 19.99 13.33 -2.23
CA ILE A 270 20.54 12.94 -0.93
C ILE A 270 21.63 13.91 -0.49
N LEU A 271 22.58 14.26 -1.37
CA LEU A 271 23.66 15.19 -1.04
C LEU A 271 23.15 16.60 -0.74
N GLN A 272 22.09 17.05 -1.41
CA GLN A 272 21.45 18.33 -1.14
C GLN A 272 20.82 18.36 0.27
N ASP A 273 20.18 17.27 0.69
CA ASP A 273 19.62 17.14 2.03
C ASP A 273 20.72 17.09 3.10
N MET A 274 21.77 16.29 2.88
CA MET A 274 22.91 16.18 3.81
C MET A 274 23.66 17.49 4.02
N ARG A 275 23.58 18.44 3.08
CA ARG A 275 24.17 19.78 3.19
C ARG A 275 23.35 20.72 4.09
N GLN A 276 22.13 20.34 4.47
CA GLN A 276 21.27 21.18 5.30
C GLN A 276 21.63 21.07 6.79
N PRO A 277 21.35 22.10 7.62
CA PRO A 277 21.62 22.08 9.06
C PRO A 277 20.63 21.24 9.89
N HIS A 278 19.78 20.44 9.22
CA HIS A 278 18.75 19.61 9.85
C HIS A 278 18.89 18.16 9.34
N PRO A 279 18.54 17.14 10.14
CA PRO A 279 18.74 15.75 9.75
C PRO A 279 17.89 15.35 8.54
N MET A 280 18.51 14.73 7.55
CA MET A 280 17.85 14.02 6.46
C MET A 280 17.12 12.79 7.00
N ASN A 281 15.88 12.57 6.57
CA ASN A 281 15.13 11.35 6.83
C ASN A 281 14.53 10.85 5.51
N ARG A 282 15.21 9.93 4.83
CA ARG A 282 14.87 9.57 3.45
C ARG A 282 14.78 8.06 3.25
N LEU A 283 13.78 7.63 2.47
CA LEU A 283 13.60 6.29 1.93
C LEU A 283 14.07 6.28 0.47
N LEU A 284 15.16 5.57 0.23
CA LEU A 284 15.64 5.19 -1.08
C LEU A 284 14.95 3.90 -1.52
N GLN A 285 14.01 4.03 -2.44
CA GLN A 285 13.34 2.91 -3.05
C GLN A 285 13.94 2.61 -4.41
N GLY A 286 14.07 1.34 -4.75
CA GLY A 286 14.51 0.95 -6.08
C GLY A 286 14.31 -0.52 -6.30
N ASP A 287 14.20 -0.92 -7.56
CA ASP A 287 14.08 -2.32 -7.92
C ASP A 287 15.32 -3.14 -7.46
N VAL A 288 15.20 -4.45 -7.32
CA VAL A 288 16.31 -5.35 -6.98
C VAL A 288 17.38 -5.22 -8.04
N GLY A 289 18.56 -4.73 -7.66
CA GLY A 289 19.70 -4.51 -8.56
C GLY A 289 19.68 -3.16 -9.30
N SER A 290 18.85 -2.20 -8.90
CA SER A 290 18.90 -0.81 -9.43
C SER A 290 20.10 0.01 -8.96
N GLY A 291 20.99 -0.57 -8.13
CA GLY A 291 22.19 0.11 -7.63
C GLY A 291 22.01 0.92 -6.34
N LYS A 292 20.97 0.62 -5.52
CA LYS A 292 20.74 1.28 -4.21
C LYS A 292 21.99 1.36 -3.33
N THR A 293 22.77 0.28 -3.25
CA THR A 293 24.02 0.23 -2.47
C THR A 293 25.06 1.24 -2.95
N VAL A 294 25.13 1.51 -4.26
CA VAL A 294 26.06 2.51 -4.83
C VAL A 294 25.66 3.92 -4.40
N VAL A 295 24.35 4.20 -4.33
CA VAL A 295 23.83 5.47 -3.81
C VAL A 295 24.13 5.60 -2.32
N ALA A 296 23.90 4.54 -1.53
CA ALA A 296 24.24 4.53 -0.11
C ALA A 296 25.73 4.78 0.14
N PHE A 297 26.63 4.10 -0.58
CA PHE A 297 28.07 4.32 -0.43
C PHE A 297 28.51 5.74 -0.83
N CYS A 298 27.83 6.38 -1.78
CA CYS A 298 28.06 7.79 -2.10
C CYS A 298 27.74 8.70 -0.91
N ALA A 299 26.58 8.49 -0.27
CA ALA A 299 26.18 9.24 0.92
C ALA A 299 27.15 9.01 2.10
N MET A 300 27.57 7.76 2.33
CA MET A 300 28.57 7.44 3.36
C MET A 300 29.92 8.08 3.07
N TYR A 301 30.36 8.06 1.81
CA TYR A 301 31.59 8.74 1.40
C TYR A 301 31.50 10.26 1.63
N ALA A 302 30.34 10.87 1.39
CA ALA A 302 30.12 12.28 1.66
C ALA A 302 30.21 12.64 3.16
N ALA A 303 29.64 11.81 4.03
CA ALA A 303 29.78 11.98 5.48
C ALA A 303 31.26 11.91 5.93
N VAL A 304 32.01 10.92 5.42
CA VAL A 304 33.44 10.76 5.73
C VAL A 304 34.26 11.93 5.22
N ARG A 305 34.01 12.40 4.00
CA ARG A 305 34.70 13.57 3.43
C ARG A 305 34.40 14.88 4.17
N ALA A 306 33.27 14.95 4.87
CA ALA A 306 32.92 16.04 5.77
C ALA A 306 33.55 15.90 7.17
N GLY A 307 34.31 14.83 7.45
CA GLY A 307 34.99 14.61 8.73
C GLY A 307 34.16 13.85 9.77
N PHE A 308 33.11 13.13 9.35
CA PHE A 308 32.21 12.39 10.22
C PHE A 308 32.23 10.89 9.94
N GLN A 309 31.68 10.10 10.88
CA GLN A 309 31.54 8.66 10.74
C GLN A 309 30.17 8.28 10.17
N ALA A 310 30.14 7.20 9.38
CA ALA A 310 28.93 6.63 8.82
C ALA A 310 28.76 5.15 9.21
N ALA A 311 27.51 4.73 9.42
CA ALA A 311 27.18 3.33 9.73
C ALA A 311 26.17 2.76 8.73
N MET A 312 26.38 1.52 8.28
CA MET A 312 25.42 0.77 7.48
C MET A 312 24.96 -0.46 8.25
N MET A 313 23.68 -0.51 8.58
CA MET A 313 23.05 -1.64 9.23
C MET A 313 22.33 -2.53 8.20
N VAL A 314 22.57 -3.83 8.32
CA VAL A 314 22.21 -4.84 7.34
C VAL A 314 21.58 -6.05 8.05
N PRO A 315 20.58 -6.75 7.48
CA PRO A 315 19.78 -7.71 8.26
C PRO A 315 20.50 -9.02 8.62
N THR A 316 21.58 -9.40 7.92
CA THR A 316 22.30 -10.67 8.14
C THR A 316 23.80 -10.51 8.03
N GLU A 317 24.54 -11.42 8.65
CA GLU A 317 26.01 -11.39 8.67
C GLU A 317 26.60 -11.56 7.27
N ILE A 318 26.06 -12.47 6.46
CA ILE A 318 26.52 -12.67 5.08
C ILE A 318 26.37 -11.39 4.25
N LEU A 319 25.26 -10.67 4.41
CA LEU A 319 25.07 -9.40 3.71
C LEU A 319 26.01 -8.32 4.24
N ALA A 320 26.26 -8.27 5.55
CA ALA A 320 27.23 -7.34 6.13
C ALA A 320 28.64 -7.61 5.60
N GLU A 321 29.07 -8.87 5.52
CA GLU A 321 30.34 -9.28 4.90
C GLU A 321 30.41 -8.88 3.41
N GLN A 322 29.33 -9.11 2.64
CA GLN A 322 29.28 -8.76 1.22
C GLN A 322 29.40 -7.26 0.98
N HIS A 323 28.68 -6.46 1.77
CA HIS A 323 28.75 -5.00 1.70
C HIS A 323 30.11 -4.49 2.18
N TYR A 324 30.68 -5.09 3.23
CA TYR A 324 32.04 -4.82 3.70
C TYR A 324 33.09 -5.06 2.62
N GLU A 325 33.10 -6.23 1.97
CA GLU A 325 34.03 -6.51 0.88
C GLU A 325 33.89 -5.51 -0.27
N SER A 326 32.65 -5.13 -0.58
CA SER A 326 32.34 -4.20 -1.67
C SER A 326 32.81 -2.78 -1.32
N ALA A 327 32.61 -2.31 -0.08
CA ALA A 327 33.11 -1.03 0.41
C ALA A 327 34.65 -1.00 0.44
N VAL A 328 35.30 -2.06 0.92
CA VAL A 328 36.77 -2.17 0.93
C VAL A 328 37.35 -2.10 -0.48
N ARG A 329 36.73 -2.77 -1.46
CA ARG A 329 37.17 -2.69 -2.87
C ARG A 329 36.95 -1.31 -3.47
N LEU A 330 35.78 -0.70 -3.22
CA LEU A 330 35.42 0.62 -3.75
C LEU A 330 36.32 1.74 -3.21
N PHE A 331 36.66 1.67 -1.92
CA PHE A 331 37.48 2.65 -1.23
C PHE A 331 38.97 2.26 -1.16
N ALA A 332 39.38 1.22 -1.90
CA ALA A 332 40.79 0.85 -2.01
C ALA A 332 41.64 2.04 -2.50
N GLY A 333 42.80 2.24 -1.88
CA GLY A 333 43.68 3.37 -2.18
C GLY A 333 43.15 4.74 -1.73
N SER A 334 42.13 4.79 -0.86
CA SER A 334 41.70 6.01 -0.17
C SER A 334 42.11 5.99 1.30
N GLU A 335 41.92 7.12 1.97
CA GLU A 335 42.09 7.24 3.43
C GLU A 335 40.93 6.66 4.23
N VAL A 336 39.84 6.25 3.56
CA VAL A 336 38.62 5.75 4.21
C VAL A 336 38.86 4.37 4.81
N LYS A 337 38.72 4.27 6.13
CA LYS A 337 38.85 3.04 6.91
C LYS A 337 37.49 2.42 7.15
N VAL A 338 37.33 1.18 6.70
CA VAL A 338 36.07 0.41 6.80
C VAL A 338 36.21 -0.67 7.87
N GLY A 339 35.25 -0.76 8.79
CA GLY A 339 35.11 -1.81 9.80
C GLY A 339 33.88 -2.69 9.59
N LEU A 340 33.95 -3.94 10.07
CA LEU A 340 32.84 -4.90 10.07
C LEU A 340 32.46 -5.27 11.51
N LEU A 341 31.19 -5.10 11.88
CA LEU A 341 30.68 -5.46 13.20
C LEU A 341 29.45 -6.39 13.11
N THR A 342 29.62 -7.66 13.44
CA THR A 342 28.57 -8.69 13.42
C THR A 342 28.40 -9.34 14.79
N GLY A 343 27.32 -10.12 14.98
CA GLY A 343 27.09 -10.89 16.20
C GLY A 343 28.14 -12.00 16.40
N SER A 344 28.78 -12.45 15.33
CA SER A 344 29.84 -13.45 15.31
C SER A 344 31.27 -12.90 15.47
N THR A 345 31.46 -11.58 15.55
CA THR A 345 32.79 -10.99 15.76
C THR A 345 33.37 -11.44 17.10
N ARG A 346 34.61 -11.96 17.11
CA ARG A 346 35.25 -12.49 18.33
C ARG A 346 35.47 -11.39 19.35
N ASP A 347 35.31 -11.69 20.64
CA ASP A 347 35.37 -10.68 21.73
C ASP A 347 36.62 -9.80 21.72
N LYS A 348 37.79 -10.37 21.40
CA LYS A 348 39.04 -9.60 21.32
C LYS A 348 39.04 -8.61 20.14
N GLU A 349 38.66 -9.09 18.96
CA GLU A 349 38.57 -8.27 17.74
C GLU A 349 37.47 -7.21 17.88
N ARG A 350 36.35 -7.58 18.51
CA ARG A 350 35.25 -6.69 18.83
C ARG A 350 35.69 -5.55 19.74
N LYS A 351 36.40 -5.85 20.83
CA LYS A 351 36.90 -4.81 21.74
C LYS A 351 37.81 -3.82 21.03
N GLU A 352 38.77 -4.32 20.24
CA GLU A 352 39.69 -3.47 19.47
C GLU A 352 38.94 -2.59 18.44
N LEU A 353 37.92 -3.15 17.78
CA LEU A 353 37.10 -2.42 16.82
C LEU A 353 36.27 -1.32 17.51
N LEU A 354 35.70 -1.60 18.68
CA LEU A 354 34.93 -0.61 19.44
C LEU A 354 35.83 0.51 19.98
N ASP A 355 37.03 0.19 20.45
CA ASP A 355 38.00 1.19 20.92
C ASP A 355 38.41 2.13 19.76
N LYS A 356 38.69 1.56 18.57
CA LYS A 356 38.98 2.33 17.35
C LYS A 356 37.78 3.16 16.88
N LEU A 357 36.57 2.63 16.99
CA LEU A 357 35.35 3.33 16.59
C LEU A 357 35.08 4.56 17.46
N ALA A 358 35.24 4.40 18.78
CA ALA A 358 35.10 5.47 19.75
C ALA A 358 36.22 6.52 19.63
N ALA A 359 37.42 6.12 19.20
CA ALA A 359 38.53 7.03 18.92
C ALA A 359 38.40 7.80 17.59
N GLY A 360 37.48 7.40 16.70
CA GLY A 360 37.35 7.98 15.37
C GLY A 360 38.32 7.40 14.33
N ASP A 361 39.01 6.29 14.65
CA ASP A 361 39.95 5.63 13.74
C ASP A 361 39.26 4.78 12.66
N ILE A 362 37.94 4.61 12.72
CA ILE A 362 37.12 3.92 11.72
C ILE A 362 36.12 4.92 11.16
N ASP A 363 36.17 5.18 9.85
CA ASP A 363 35.29 6.15 9.20
C ASP A 363 33.93 5.54 8.87
N LEU A 364 33.91 4.27 8.47
CA LEU A 364 32.72 3.57 7.99
C LEU A 364 32.57 2.22 8.70
N VAL A 365 31.43 1.97 9.37
CA VAL A 365 31.12 0.65 9.93
C VAL A 365 29.96 0.00 9.17
N ILE A 366 30.15 -1.25 8.75
CA ILE A 366 29.10 -2.09 8.19
C ILE A 366 28.82 -3.21 9.17
N GLY A 367 27.55 -3.52 9.42
CA GLY A 367 27.24 -4.49 10.45
C GLY A 367 25.77 -4.86 10.55
N THR A 368 25.49 -5.77 11.48
CA THR A 368 24.12 -6.17 11.80
C THR A 368 23.54 -5.32 12.92
N HIS A 369 22.45 -5.78 13.55
CA HIS A 369 21.90 -5.19 14.78
C HIS A 369 22.93 -5.01 15.90
N ALA A 370 24.09 -5.68 15.84
CA ALA A 370 25.22 -5.47 16.74
C ALA A 370 25.67 -3.99 16.85
N ILE A 371 25.49 -3.17 15.80
CA ILE A 371 25.80 -1.73 15.82
C ILE A 371 24.94 -0.97 16.86
N LEU A 372 23.73 -1.47 17.14
CA LEU A 372 22.77 -0.81 18.03
C LEU A 372 22.98 -1.11 19.51
N GLU A 373 23.82 -2.09 19.86
CA GLU A 373 24.05 -2.49 21.25
C GLU A 373 24.63 -1.35 22.10
N GLU A 374 24.31 -1.31 23.40
CA GLU A 374 24.63 -0.19 24.31
C GLU A 374 26.14 0.13 24.40
N GLY A 375 27.00 -0.87 24.21
CA GLY A 375 28.46 -0.70 24.25
C GLY A 375 29.10 -0.11 23.00
N VAL A 376 28.33 0.15 21.93
CA VAL A 376 28.87 0.70 20.67
C VAL A 376 28.77 2.22 20.68
N GLN A 377 29.92 2.87 20.80
CA GLN A 377 30.08 4.32 20.80
C GLN A 377 30.85 4.77 19.56
N PHE A 378 30.39 5.87 18.97
CA PHE A 378 31.04 6.54 17.84
C PHE A 378 31.65 7.85 18.34
N ALA A 379 32.74 8.29 17.72
CA ALA A 379 33.29 9.62 17.96
C ALA A 379 32.35 10.71 17.43
N ASN A 380 31.94 10.61 16.15
CA ASN A 380 31.17 11.64 15.45
C ASN A 380 30.25 11.00 14.38
N LEU A 381 29.27 10.20 14.78
CA LEU A 381 28.30 9.58 13.86
C LEU A 381 27.34 10.64 13.29
N SER A 382 27.29 10.75 11.95
CA SER A 382 26.42 11.72 11.27
C SER A 382 25.51 11.13 10.19
N LEU A 383 25.74 9.89 9.74
CA LEU A 383 24.88 9.20 8.77
C LEU A 383 24.68 7.73 9.15
N VAL A 384 23.43 7.29 9.09
CA VAL A 384 23.04 5.89 9.25
C VAL A 384 22.26 5.42 8.03
N VAL A 385 22.77 4.38 7.38
CA VAL A 385 22.10 3.68 6.29
C VAL A 385 21.51 2.37 6.81
N THR A 386 20.29 2.05 6.42
CA THR A 386 19.63 0.78 6.78
C THR A 386 19.12 0.07 5.54
N ASP A 387 19.45 -1.22 5.38
CA ASP A 387 19.06 -2.04 4.22
C ASP A 387 17.94 -3.04 4.57
N GLU A 388 16.95 -3.18 3.68
CA GLU A 388 15.82 -4.12 3.72
C GLU A 388 15.02 -4.15 5.04
N GLN A 389 14.13 -3.16 5.20
CA GLN A 389 13.34 -3.02 6.41
C GLN A 389 11.82 -3.09 6.20
N HIS A 390 11.26 -4.26 6.51
CA HIS A 390 9.86 -4.42 6.93
C HIS A 390 9.72 -4.59 8.46
N ARG A 391 10.82 -4.57 9.25
CA ARG A 391 10.81 -5.00 10.67
C ARG A 391 11.61 -4.17 11.68
N PHE A 392 12.27 -3.08 11.30
CA PHE A 392 12.95 -2.22 12.26
C PHE A 392 12.04 -1.01 12.59
N GLY A 393 11.96 -0.64 13.86
CA GLY A 393 10.85 0.14 14.42
C GLY A 393 11.19 1.60 14.71
N VAL A 394 10.19 2.33 15.23
CA VAL A 394 10.32 3.68 15.76
C VAL A 394 11.36 3.76 16.89
N GLU A 395 11.50 2.69 17.69
CA GLU A 395 12.41 2.61 18.84
C GLU A 395 13.89 2.67 18.46
N GLN A 396 14.31 2.01 17.38
CA GLN A 396 15.72 1.98 16.97
C GLN A 396 16.17 3.32 16.38
N ARG A 397 15.24 4.11 15.81
CA ARG A 397 15.49 5.51 15.42
C ARG A 397 15.82 6.38 16.63
N SER A 398 15.18 6.13 17.77
CA SER A 398 15.53 6.79 19.03
C SER A 398 16.97 6.44 19.47
N ILE A 399 17.37 5.18 19.29
CA ILE A 399 18.72 4.71 19.67
C ILE A 399 19.80 5.40 18.82
N PHE A 400 19.65 5.48 17.50
CA PHE A 400 20.63 6.20 16.66
C PHE A 400 20.68 7.71 16.96
N ARG A 401 19.52 8.32 17.28
CA ARG A 401 19.47 9.72 17.73
C ARG A 401 20.25 9.96 19.03
N GLN A 402 20.34 8.95 19.91
CA GLN A 402 21.10 9.04 21.16
C GLN A 402 22.60 8.75 20.98
N LYS A 403 23.01 8.10 19.89
CA LYS A 403 24.40 7.70 19.62
C LYS A 403 25.23 8.75 18.84
N GLY A 404 24.64 9.88 18.46
CA GLY A 404 25.31 10.94 17.70
C GLY A 404 24.52 12.25 17.69
N HIS A 405 24.94 13.22 16.88
CA HIS A 405 24.33 14.55 16.78
C HIS A 405 23.09 14.56 15.88
N HIS A 406 22.07 13.76 16.21
CA HIS A 406 20.89 13.56 15.34
C HIS A 406 21.31 13.22 13.89
N PRO A 407 21.93 12.05 13.65
CA PRO A 407 22.48 11.71 12.35
C PRO A 407 21.39 11.68 11.26
N ASP A 408 21.81 11.97 10.03
CA ASP A 408 21.04 11.70 8.82
C ASP A 408 20.69 10.21 8.75
N VAL A 409 19.47 9.90 8.30
CA VAL A 409 18.99 8.53 8.18
C VAL A 409 18.53 8.24 6.76
N LEU A 410 19.14 7.24 6.15
CA LEU A 410 18.80 6.73 4.82
C LEU A 410 18.30 5.28 4.92
N PHE A 411 17.03 5.07 4.63
CA PHE A 411 16.41 3.76 4.55
C PHE A 411 16.49 3.26 3.10
N MET A 412 16.80 1.99 2.90
CA MET A 412 16.72 1.34 1.59
C MET A 412 15.69 0.23 1.60
N SER A 413 14.86 0.19 0.56
CA SER A 413 13.94 -0.92 0.33
C SER A 413 14.07 -1.48 -1.08
N ALA A 414 14.08 -2.81 -1.20
CA ALA A 414 13.93 -3.46 -2.48
C ALA A 414 12.48 -3.87 -2.80
N THR A 415 11.54 -3.74 -1.86
CA THR A 415 10.11 -3.83 -2.20
C THR A 415 9.70 -2.53 -2.89
N PRO A 416 9.32 -2.61 -4.19
CA PRO A 416 8.71 -1.46 -4.82
C PRO A 416 7.31 -1.30 -4.23
N ILE A 417 7.07 -0.24 -3.47
CA ILE A 417 5.75 0.22 -3.04
C ILE A 417 5.38 1.40 -3.94
N PRO A 418 4.15 1.51 -4.46
CA PRO A 418 3.74 2.69 -5.21
C PRO A 418 4.09 3.96 -4.43
N ARG A 419 4.68 4.96 -5.11
CA ARG A 419 5.26 6.13 -4.46
C ARG A 419 4.26 6.83 -3.53
N THR A 420 3.02 6.97 -3.97
CA THR A 420 1.89 7.52 -3.21
C THR A 420 1.59 6.74 -1.92
N LEU A 421 1.70 5.40 -1.95
CA LEU A 421 1.54 4.58 -0.76
C LEU A 421 2.71 4.71 0.20
N ALA A 422 3.95 4.64 -0.30
CA ALA A 422 5.14 4.81 0.53
C ALA A 422 5.10 6.17 1.26
N MET A 423 4.66 7.20 0.55
CA MET A 423 4.40 8.54 1.07
C MET A 423 3.36 8.63 2.19
N THR A 424 2.33 7.79 2.17
CA THR A 424 1.29 7.77 3.21
C THR A 424 1.72 6.91 4.39
N LEU A 425 2.36 5.76 4.12
CA LEU A 425 2.80 4.79 5.12
C LEU A 425 4.00 5.27 5.94
N PHE A 426 4.95 5.91 5.27
CA PHE A 426 6.18 6.41 5.85
C PHE A 426 6.19 7.93 5.85
N GLY A 427 5.04 8.54 6.17
CA GLY A 427 4.75 9.96 5.96
C GLY A 427 5.72 10.98 6.58
N ASP A 428 6.62 10.56 7.46
CA ASP A 428 7.73 11.34 8.01
C ASP A 428 9.02 11.30 7.15
N LEU A 429 9.10 10.44 6.12
CA LEU A 429 10.26 10.27 5.24
C LEU A 429 10.09 11.01 3.90
N ASP A 430 11.19 11.54 3.38
CA ASP A 430 11.35 11.84 1.96
C ASP A 430 11.53 10.55 1.16
N VAL A 431 11.01 10.49 -0.07
CA VAL A 431 11.08 9.27 -0.89
C VAL A 431 11.78 9.57 -2.21
N SER A 432 12.93 8.94 -2.42
CA SER A 432 13.62 8.87 -3.72
C SER A 432 13.35 7.53 -4.38
N VAL A 433 13.15 7.54 -5.70
CA VAL A 433 12.82 6.34 -6.46
C VAL A 433 13.86 6.12 -7.57
N LEU A 434 14.51 4.95 -7.55
CA LEU A 434 15.41 4.47 -8.61
C LEU A 434 14.66 3.49 -9.53
N GLU A 435 14.13 4.02 -10.62
CA GLU A 435 13.40 3.24 -11.63
C GLU A 435 14.33 2.64 -12.70
N GLN A 436 15.43 3.32 -13.02
CA GLN A 436 16.35 2.91 -14.08
C GLN A 436 17.26 1.77 -13.62
N MET A 437 17.36 0.71 -14.43
CA MET A 437 18.32 -0.38 -14.23
C MET A 437 19.68 -0.02 -14.86
N PRO A 438 20.81 -0.47 -14.29
CA PRO A 438 22.14 -0.29 -14.90
C PRO A 438 22.24 -0.94 -16.28
N GLU A 439 23.06 -0.36 -17.16
CA GLU A 439 23.35 -0.92 -18.50
C GLU A 439 24.06 -2.29 -18.40
N GLY A 440 23.79 -3.17 -19.35
CA GLY A 440 24.41 -4.50 -19.44
C GLY A 440 23.67 -5.63 -18.70
N ARG A 441 22.62 -5.32 -17.92
CA ARG A 441 21.80 -6.36 -17.29
C ARG A 441 20.85 -7.02 -18.28
N GLN A 442 20.99 -8.33 -18.47
CA GLN A 442 20.08 -9.08 -19.33
C GLN A 442 18.71 -9.29 -18.66
N PRO A 443 17.60 -9.08 -19.40
CA PRO A 443 16.25 -9.30 -18.87
C PRO A 443 16.02 -10.77 -18.51
N ILE A 444 15.35 -11.00 -17.37
CA ILE A 444 15.06 -12.36 -16.90
C ILE A 444 13.85 -12.89 -17.66
N GLN A 445 14.06 -13.93 -18.46
CA GLN A 445 12.97 -14.58 -19.20
C GLN A 445 12.05 -15.31 -18.21
N THR A 446 10.81 -14.84 -18.09
CA THR A 446 9.84 -15.37 -17.13
C THR A 446 8.79 -16.21 -17.86
N TYR A 447 8.56 -17.44 -17.41
CA TYR A 447 7.59 -18.37 -17.99
C TYR A 447 6.61 -18.83 -16.92
N TRP A 448 5.32 -18.89 -17.28
CA TRP A 448 4.31 -19.56 -16.47
C TRP A 448 3.96 -20.90 -17.12
N VAL A 449 4.04 -21.97 -16.34
CA VAL A 449 3.74 -23.35 -16.75
C VAL A 449 2.76 -24.00 -15.79
N ALA A 450 1.94 -24.92 -16.32
CA ALA A 450 1.01 -25.72 -15.51
C ALA A 450 1.77 -26.81 -14.73
N ALA A 451 1.24 -27.28 -13.58
CA ALA A 451 1.93 -28.29 -12.76
C ALA A 451 2.18 -29.59 -13.53
N ARG A 452 1.30 -29.95 -14.47
CA ARG A 452 1.47 -31.11 -15.38
C ARG A 452 2.74 -31.05 -16.25
N GLN A 453 3.37 -29.89 -16.37
CA GLN A 453 4.60 -29.69 -17.16
C GLN A 453 5.87 -29.76 -16.30
N GLU A 454 5.77 -30.15 -15.03
CA GLU A 454 6.91 -30.24 -14.10
C GLU A 454 8.09 -31.05 -14.67
N GLU A 455 7.84 -32.18 -15.34
CA GLU A 455 8.91 -32.98 -15.95
C GLU A 455 9.74 -32.20 -16.99
N GLN A 456 9.11 -31.27 -17.72
CA GLN A 456 9.80 -30.42 -18.68
C GLN A 456 10.71 -29.42 -17.96
N VAL A 457 10.24 -28.86 -16.83
CA VAL A 457 11.01 -27.96 -15.97
C VAL A 457 12.22 -28.67 -15.38
N ILE A 458 12.05 -29.90 -14.88
CA ILE A 458 13.15 -30.71 -14.33
C ILE A 458 14.18 -31.03 -15.42
N ARG A 459 13.75 -31.40 -16.63
CA ARG A 459 14.66 -31.64 -17.76
C ARG A 459 15.47 -30.39 -18.11
N PHE A 460 14.82 -29.24 -18.14
CA PHE A 460 15.47 -27.94 -18.36
C PHE A 460 16.47 -27.62 -17.25
N LEU A 461 16.10 -27.80 -15.97
CA LEU A 461 17.01 -27.63 -14.84
C LEU A 461 18.27 -28.47 -15.00
N ARG A 462 18.15 -29.78 -15.29
CA ARG A 462 19.31 -30.66 -15.49
C ARG A 462 20.25 -30.17 -16.60
N GLN A 463 19.71 -29.60 -17.68
CA GLN A 463 20.53 -29.05 -18.77
C GLN A 463 21.34 -27.83 -18.33
N GLU A 464 20.76 -26.95 -17.50
CA GLU A 464 21.48 -25.80 -16.96
C GLU A 464 22.51 -26.21 -15.91
N LEU A 465 22.14 -27.13 -15.01
CA LEU A 465 23.06 -27.67 -14.00
C LEU A 465 24.26 -28.40 -14.63
N ALA A 466 24.04 -29.13 -15.74
CA ALA A 466 25.11 -29.79 -16.50
C ALA A 466 26.12 -28.80 -17.12
N LYS A 467 25.72 -27.53 -17.32
CA LYS A 467 26.62 -26.45 -17.74
C LYS A 467 27.40 -25.83 -16.56
N GLY A 468 27.33 -26.42 -15.36
CA GLY A 468 27.95 -25.93 -14.14
C GLY A 468 27.19 -24.77 -13.47
N ARG A 469 25.91 -24.57 -13.80
CA ARG A 469 25.08 -23.49 -13.24
C ARG A 469 24.34 -23.95 -11.99
N GLN A 470 23.76 -22.98 -11.30
CA GLN A 470 23.01 -23.21 -10.07
C GLN A 470 21.55 -22.78 -10.20
N ALA A 471 20.68 -23.37 -9.39
CA ALA A 471 19.25 -23.10 -9.41
C ALA A 471 18.66 -22.89 -8.01
N TYR A 472 17.74 -21.94 -7.90
CA TYR A 472 16.85 -21.79 -6.75
C TYR A 472 15.50 -22.46 -7.03
N ILE A 473 14.98 -23.17 -6.04
CA ILE A 473 13.66 -23.79 -6.09
C ILE A 473 12.87 -23.36 -4.85
N VAL A 474 11.74 -22.68 -5.05
CA VAL A 474 10.96 -22.07 -3.98
C VAL A 474 9.63 -22.79 -3.80
N ALA A 475 9.32 -23.18 -2.57
CA ALA A 475 8.03 -23.71 -2.14
C ALA A 475 7.20 -22.64 -1.38
N PRO A 476 5.87 -22.63 -1.52
CA PRO A 476 5.00 -21.70 -0.81
C PRO A 476 4.96 -21.98 0.69
N LEU A 477 4.83 -20.92 1.48
CA LEU A 477 4.30 -21.01 2.84
C LEU A 477 2.76 -21.08 2.72
N VAL A 478 2.12 -22.05 3.37
CA VAL A 478 0.65 -22.09 3.42
C VAL A 478 0.19 -21.12 4.51
N GLU A 479 -0.61 -20.12 4.13
CA GLU A 479 -1.33 -19.28 5.08
C GLU A 479 -2.69 -19.92 5.38
N GLU A 480 -2.68 -20.83 6.34
CA GLU A 480 -3.80 -21.16 7.25
C GLU A 480 -3.29 -22.26 8.20
N SER A 481 -2.87 -21.85 9.40
CA SER A 481 -2.34 -22.68 10.50
C SER A 481 -0.83 -22.98 10.46
N GLU A 482 -0.08 -22.13 11.17
CA GLU A 482 1.26 -22.34 11.72
C GLU A 482 2.43 -22.53 10.74
N LYS A 483 3.60 -21.95 11.08
CA LYS A 483 4.91 -22.10 10.41
C LYS A 483 5.34 -23.58 10.17
N ILE A 484 4.59 -24.53 10.69
CA ILE A 484 4.78 -25.98 10.59
C ILE A 484 4.54 -26.46 9.15
N GLN A 485 3.41 -26.08 8.51
CA GLN A 485 3.04 -26.58 7.18
C GLN A 485 3.97 -26.09 6.06
N GLY A 486 4.49 -24.85 6.16
CA GLY A 486 5.43 -24.31 5.18
C GLY A 486 6.80 -25.03 5.16
N VAL A 487 7.23 -25.57 6.30
CA VAL A 487 8.45 -26.40 6.39
C VAL A 487 8.19 -27.77 5.76
N GLU A 488 7.02 -28.35 6.00
CA GLU A 488 6.63 -29.64 5.43
C GLU A 488 6.64 -29.60 3.90
N ASN A 489 6.10 -28.53 3.29
CA ASN A 489 6.11 -28.37 1.83
C ASN A 489 7.53 -28.29 1.23
N ALA A 490 8.45 -27.53 1.85
CA ALA A 490 9.82 -27.40 1.35
C ALA A 490 10.61 -28.70 1.54
N VAL A 491 10.41 -29.40 2.65
CA VAL A 491 11.03 -30.70 2.93
C VAL A 491 10.50 -31.78 1.98
N GLU A 492 9.19 -31.80 1.72
CA GLU A 492 8.58 -32.74 0.78
C GLU A 492 9.07 -32.49 -0.64
N LEU A 493 9.08 -31.22 -1.08
CA LEU A 493 9.62 -30.84 -2.38
C LEU A 493 11.10 -31.21 -2.51
N TYR A 494 11.89 -30.95 -1.46
CA TYR A 494 13.30 -31.36 -1.40
C TYR A 494 13.47 -32.86 -1.62
N LYS A 495 12.74 -33.69 -0.85
CA LYS A 495 12.77 -35.15 -0.98
C LYS A 495 12.35 -35.60 -2.38
N ARG A 496 11.29 -35.01 -2.94
CA ARG A 496 10.78 -35.31 -4.28
C ARG A 496 11.80 -35.01 -5.38
N LEU A 497 12.66 -34.01 -5.17
CA LEU A 497 13.64 -33.56 -6.17
C LEU A 497 14.99 -34.27 -6.08
N LEU A 498 15.26 -35.08 -5.04
CA LEU A 498 16.52 -35.82 -4.91
C LEU A 498 16.74 -36.80 -6.07
N ASP A 499 15.77 -37.66 -6.37
CA ASP A 499 15.91 -38.66 -7.43
C ASP A 499 15.95 -38.01 -8.83
N PRO A 500 15.04 -37.08 -9.19
CA PRO A 500 15.08 -36.43 -10.51
C PRO A 500 16.33 -35.58 -10.75
N LEU A 501 16.97 -35.07 -9.69
CA LEU A 501 18.21 -34.28 -9.76
C LEU A 501 19.45 -35.08 -9.38
N ALA A 502 19.36 -36.42 -9.40
CA ALA A 502 20.50 -37.30 -9.15
C ALA A 502 21.71 -36.91 -10.02
N GLY A 503 22.88 -36.84 -9.39
CA GLY A 503 24.13 -36.32 -9.96
C GLY A 503 24.48 -34.88 -9.57
N PHE A 504 23.56 -34.16 -8.91
CA PHE A 504 23.79 -32.81 -8.38
C PHE A 504 23.54 -32.76 -6.87
N GLN A 505 24.26 -31.87 -6.19
CA GLN A 505 24.09 -31.63 -4.76
C GLN A 505 22.92 -30.65 -4.51
N VAL A 506 21.91 -31.13 -3.79
CA VAL A 506 20.70 -30.36 -3.45
C VAL A 506 20.75 -29.98 -1.98
N GLY A 507 20.65 -28.69 -1.68
CA GLY A 507 20.49 -28.15 -0.34
C GLY A 507 19.04 -27.83 0.00
N LEU A 508 18.74 -27.78 1.30
CA LEU A 508 17.44 -27.37 1.84
C LEU A 508 17.63 -26.19 2.78
N MET A 509 16.81 -25.14 2.64
CA MET A 509 16.75 -24.01 3.54
C MET A 509 15.31 -23.69 3.93
N HIS A 510 15.03 -23.48 5.21
CA HIS A 510 13.68 -23.13 5.67
C HIS A 510 13.71 -22.32 6.96
N GLY A 511 12.57 -21.74 7.34
CA GLY A 511 12.46 -20.81 8.47
C GLY A 511 12.95 -21.35 9.82
N ARG A 512 12.84 -22.67 10.06
CA ARG A 512 13.26 -23.33 11.32
C ARG A 512 14.77 -23.49 11.49
N LEU A 513 15.57 -23.34 10.44
CA LEU A 513 17.03 -23.36 10.60
C LEU A 513 17.45 -22.15 11.44
N SER A 514 18.39 -22.37 12.35
CA SER A 514 19.09 -21.30 13.07
C SER A 514 19.82 -20.37 12.09
N GLY A 515 20.16 -19.15 12.54
CA GLY A 515 20.92 -18.21 11.71
C GLY A 515 22.21 -18.82 11.16
N ARG A 516 22.98 -19.49 12.04
CA ARG A 516 24.23 -20.17 11.68
C ARG A 516 24.05 -21.26 10.62
N GLU A 517 23.00 -22.08 10.73
CA GLU A 517 22.72 -23.13 9.75
C GLU A 517 22.32 -22.56 8.39
N LYS A 518 21.50 -21.49 8.37
CA LYS A 518 21.15 -20.78 7.12
C LYS A 518 22.41 -20.21 6.47
N ASP A 519 23.28 -19.61 7.27
CA ASP A 519 24.52 -19.02 6.77
C ASP A 519 25.47 -20.07 6.18
N GLU A 520 25.57 -21.24 6.82
CA GLU A 520 26.36 -22.37 6.32
C GLU A 520 25.84 -22.89 4.98
N VAL A 521 24.52 -23.14 4.87
CA VAL A 521 23.89 -23.59 3.63
C VAL A 521 24.13 -22.59 2.50
N MET A 522 23.96 -21.29 2.78
CA MET A 522 24.19 -20.23 1.80
C MET A 522 25.66 -20.10 1.40
N ARG A 523 26.61 -20.31 2.34
CA ARG A 523 28.05 -20.32 2.04
C ARG A 523 28.41 -21.45 1.09
N ARG A 524 27.91 -22.66 1.35
CA ARG A 524 28.11 -23.85 0.49
C ARG A 524 27.48 -23.66 -0.89
N PHE A 525 26.29 -23.06 -0.95
CA PHE A 525 25.66 -22.70 -2.22
C PHE A 525 26.48 -21.63 -2.97
N LYS A 526 26.94 -20.56 -2.32
CA LYS A 526 27.80 -19.55 -2.96
C LYS A 526 29.12 -20.14 -3.50
N ALA A 527 29.70 -21.12 -2.79
CA ALA A 527 30.90 -21.84 -3.20
C ALA A 527 30.67 -22.88 -4.32
N ASN A 528 29.43 -23.01 -4.82
CA ASN A 528 29.01 -24.01 -5.81
C ASN A 528 29.20 -25.48 -5.34
N GLU A 529 29.28 -25.72 -4.03
CA GLU A 529 29.24 -27.07 -3.46
C GLU A 529 27.83 -27.66 -3.54
N LEU A 530 26.82 -26.79 -3.46
CA LEU A 530 25.41 -27.10 -3.70
C LEU A 530 25.01 -26.47 -5.04
N GLN A 531 24.55 -27.26 -6.00
CA GLN A 531 24.10 -26.74 -7.30
C GLN A 531 22.63 -26.34 -7.27
N VAL A 532 21.84 -26.89 -6.35
CA VAL A 532 20.41 -26.57 -6.22
C VAL A 532 20.09 -26.23 -4.77
N LEU A 533 19.35 -25.15 -4.56
CA LEU A 533 18.83 -24.79 -3.25
C LEU A 533 17.31 -24.80 -3.23
N VAL A 534 16.73 -25.75 -2.52
CA VAL A 534 15.28 -25.81 -2.25
C VAL A 534 14.99 -25.02 -0.98
N SER A 535 14.03 -24.09 -1.03
CA SER A 535 13.69 -23.27 0.14
C SER A 535 12.27 -22.76 0.14
N THR A 536 11.81 -22.29 1.30
CA THR A 536 10.66 -21.38 1.40
C THR A 536 11.05 -19.95 1.00
N THR A 537 10.15 -18.96 1.20
CA THR A 537 10.40 -17.52 0.99
C THR A 537 11.62 -16.95 1.76
N VAL A 538 12.24 -17.74 2.64
CA VAL A 538 13.42 -17.36 3.43
C VAL A 538 14.66 -17.08 2.56
N ILE A 539 14.67 -17.40 1.26
CA ILE A 539 15.72 -16.93 0.30
C ILE A 539 15.77 -15.39 0.20
N GLU A 540 14.82 -14.66 0.79
CA GLU A 540 14.84 -13.20 0.93
C GLU A 540 16.13 -12.62 1.55
N VAL A 541 16.99 -13.42 2.19
CA VAL A 541 18.32 -12.98 2.64
C VAL A 541 19.19 -12.61 1.43
N GLY A 542 19.41 -11.30 1.20
CA GLY A 542 20.02 -10.59 0.05
C GLY A 542 21.32 -11.09 -0.63
N VAL A 543 21.75 -12.33 -0.40
CA VAL A 543 23.00 -12.91 -0.90
C VAL A 543 23.03 -12.95 -2.42
N ASN A 544 24.09 -12.37 -3.00
CA ASN A 544 24.34 -12.43 -4.44
C ASN A 544 25.06 -13.74 -4.83
N VAL A 545 24.45 -14.53 -5.72
CA VAL A 545 25.07 -15.73 -6.32
C VAL A 545 25.05 -15.59 -7.85
N PRO A 546 26.10 -15.02 -8.48
CA PRO A 546 26.11 -14.74 -9.92
C PRO A 546 25.96 -15.96 -10.82
N ASN A 547 26.35 -17.15 -10.34
CA ASN A 547 26.25 -18.41 -11.08
C ASN A 547 24.85 -19.06 -11.00
N ALA A 548 23.93 -18.51 -10.21
CA ALA A 548 22.54 -18.96 -10.16
C ALA A 548 21.74 -18.35 -11.31
N THR A 549 21.39 -19.17 -12.29
CA THR A 549 20.74 -18.73 -13.54
C THR A 549 19.27 -19.12 -13.63
N VAL A 550 18.80 -20.06 -12.79
CA VAL A 550 17.42 -20.54 -12.83
C VAL A 550 16.71 -20.33 -11.50
N MET A 551 15.53 -19.72 -11.54
CA MET A 551 14.59 -19.61 -10.43
C MET A 551 13.33 -20.41 -10.76
N VAL A 552 12.94 -21.36 -9.93
CA VAL A 552 11.68 -22.12 -10.07
C VAL A 552 10.82 -21.88 -8.84
N ILE A 553 9.58 -21.45 -9.04
CA ILE A 553 8.64 -21.16 -7.95
C ILE A 553 7.43 -22.07 -8.10
N TYR A 554 7.26 -22.99 -7.16
CA TYR A 554 6.11 -23.90 -7.12
C TYR A 554 4.89 -23.23 -6.48
N ASN A 555 3.70 -23.55 -6.99
CA ASN A 555 2.43 -22.94 -6.58
C ASN A 555 2.53 -21.40 -6.54
N ALA A 556 3.10 -20.82 -7.59
CA ALA A 556 3.41 -19.39 -7.67
C ALA A 556 2.17 -18.50 -7.48
N ASP A 557 0.98 -19.00 -7.79
CA ASP A 557 -0.31 -18.33 -7.59
C ASP A 557 -0.62 -18.02 -6.10
N ARG A 558 0.02 -18.71 -5.16
CA ARG A 558 -0.12 -18.46 -3.71
C ARG A 558 0.71 -17.28 -3.20
N PHE A 559 1.63 -16.75 -3.99
CA PHE A 559 2.49 -15.63 -3.61
C PHE A 559 1.89 -14.30 -4.08
N GLY A 560 2.28 -13.20 -3.40
CA GLY A 560 2.06 -11.84 -3.92
C GLY A 560 3.00 -11.51 -5.07
N LEU A 561 2.61 -10.56 -5.93
CA LEU A 561 3.48 -10.12 -7.03
C LEU A 561 4.78 -9.53 -6.51
N ALA A 562 4.74 -8.78 -5.41
CA ALA A 562 5.94 -8.23 -4.79
C ALA A 562 6.92 -9.34 -4.36
N GLN A 563 6.42 -10.42 -3.75
CA GLN A 563 7.23 -11.57 -3.34
C GLN A 563 7.80 -12.31 -4.55
N LEU A 564 6.97 -12.59 -5.56
CA LEU A 564 7.42 -13.23 -6.81
C LEU A 564 8.49 -12.42 -7.52
N HIS A 565 8.35 -11.09 -7.52
CA HIS A 565 9.32 -10.17 -8.08
C HIS A 565 10.66 -10.19 -7.33
N GLN A 566 10.62 -10.16 -5.99
CA GLN A 566 11.83 -10.30 -5.17
C GLN A 566 12.55 -11.63 -5.39
N LEU A 567 11.80 -12.73 -5.48
CA LEU A 567 12.34 -14.06 -5.78
C LEU A 567 12.96 -14.07 -7.19
N ARG A 568 12.26 -13.54 -8.20
CA ARG A 568 12.79 -13.39 -9.55
C ARG A 568 14.12 -12.62 -9.56
N GLY A 569 14.23 -11.55 -8.77
CA GLY A 569 15.44 -10.73 -8.66
C GLY A 569 16.66 -11.40 -8.00
N ARG A 570 16.53 -12.65 -7.52
CA ARG A 570 17.64 -13.46 -6.97
C ARG A 570 18.53 -14.09 -8.03
N VAL A 571 18.04 -14.15 -9.28
CA VAL A 571 18.81 -14.59 -10.45
C VAL A 571 19.07 -13.40 -11.39
N GLY A 572 19.89 -13.60 -12.43
CA GLY A 572 20.20 -12.53 -13.39
C GLY A 572 21.21 -11.51 -12.85
N ARG A 573 22.18 -11.97 -12.05
CA ARG A 573 23.27 -11.16 -11.48
C ARG A 573 24.65 -11.47 -12.08
N GLY A 574 24.75 -12.44 -12.99
CA GLY A 574 25.97 -12.78 -13.73
C GLY A 574 25.81 -12.51 -15.23
N GLU A 575 26.81 -12.91 -16.00
CA GLU A 575 26.86 -12.71 -17.47
C GLU A 575 25.91 -13.64 -18.25
N HIS A 576 25.35 -14.65 -17.58
CA HIS A 576 24.54 -15.68 -18.22
C HIS A 576 23.04 -15.36 -18.17
N ALA A 577 22.37 -15.63 -19.29
CA ALA A 577 20.93 -15.47 -19.43
C ALA A 577 20.19 -16.27 -18.34
N SER A 578 19.37 -15.56 -17.57
CA SER A 578 18.65 -16.13 -16.43
C SER A 578 17.17 -16.31 -16.72
N ARG A 579 16.58 -17.34 -16.11
CA ARG A 579 15.17 -17.72 -16.32
C ARG A 579 14.43 -17.86 -15.00
N CYS A 580 13.19 -17.39 -14.98
CA CYS A 580 12.26 -17.57 -13.88
C CYS A 580 11.07 -18.40 -14.36
N ILE A 581 10.78 -19.51 -13.69
CA ILE A 581 9.72 -20.45 -14.05
C ILE A 581 8.70 -20.49 -12.92
N LEU A 582 7.49 -20.04 -13.20
CA LEU A 582 6.34 -20.05 -12.31
C LEU A 582 5.54 -21.32 -12.59
N VAL A 583 5.54 -22.28 -11.66
CA VAL A 583 4.76 -23.51 -11.76
C VAL A 583 3.48 -23.31 -10.95
N ALA A 584 2.34 -23.15 -11.62
CA ALA A 584 1.06 -22.84 -10.95
C ALA A 584 -0.16 -23.20 -11.79
N ASP A 585 -1.25 -23.60 -11.13
CA ASP A 585 -2.56 -23.85 -11.74
C ASP A 585 -3.65 -23.00 -11.02
N PRO A 586 -3.64 -21.66 -11.20
CA PRO A 586 -4.57 -20.76 -10.54
C PRO A 586 -6.04 -21.03 -10.88
N LEU A 587 -6.87 -21.21 -9.85
CA LEU A 587 -8.30 -21.46 -9.98
C LEU A 587 -9.13 -20.18 -10.18
N THR A 588 -8.62 -19.03 -9.72
CA THR A 588 -9.31 -17.74 -9.77
C THR A 588 -8.80 -16.85 -10.91
N ASP A 589 -9.65 -15.95 -11.41
CA ASP A 589 -9.25 -14.99 -12.45
C ASP A 589 -8.19 -14.00 -11.94
N ALA A 590 -8.28 -13.58 -10.67
CA ALA A 590 -7.24 -12.79 -10.01
C ALA A 590 -5.88 -13.52 -9.99
N GLY A 591 -5.86 -14.82 -9.71
CA GLY A 591 -4.65 -15.64 -9.76
C GLY A 591 -4.03 -15.73 -11.16
N LYS A 592 -4.86 -15.85 -12.21
CA LYS A 592 -4.40 -15.83 -13.61
C LYS A 592 -3.82 -14.49 -14.00
N GLN A 593 -4.51 -13.38 -13.67
CA GLN A 593 -4.03 -12.03 -13.92
C GLN A 593 -2.69 -11.77 -13.22
N ARG A 594 -2.51 -12.32 -12.01
CA ARG A 594 -1.23 -12.27 -11.29
C ARG A 594 -0.09 -12.95 -12.04
N MET A 595 -0.29 -14.20 -12.47
CA MET A 595 0.73 -14.94 -13.23
C MET A 595 1.07 -14.24 -14.55
N GLN A 596 0.05 -13.76 -15.25
CA GLN A 596 0.23 -13.03 -16.50
C GLN A 596 1.01 -11.73 -16.31
N ALA A 597 0.71 -10.95 -15.26
CA ALA A 597 1.45 -9.74 -14.93
C ALA A 597 2.94 -10.00 -14.71
N MET A 598 3.31 -11.08 -13.98
CA MET A 598 4.71 -11.47 -13.77
C MET A 598 5.45 -11.82 -15.08
N VAL A 599 4.75 -12.37 -16.07
CA VAL A 599 5.32 -12.73 -17.36
C VAL A 599 5.49 -11.49 -18.25
N GLU A 600 4.52 -10.58 -18.24
CA GLU A 600 4.47 -9.40 -19.11
C GLU A 600 5.48 -8.31 -18.74
N THR A 601 5.76 -8.12 -17.46
CA THR A 601 6.62 -7.02 -17.00
C THR A 601 7.72 -7.45 -16.05
N GLN A 602 8.88 -6.82 -16.21
CA GLN A 602 10.00 -6.94 -15.28
C GLN A 602 10.07 -5.81 -14.26
N ASN A 603 9.29 -4.75 -14.45
CA ASN A 603 9.31 -3.58 -13.58
C ASN A 603 8.55 -3.88 -12.29
N GLY A 604 9.26 -3.89 -11.18
CA GLY A 604 8.69 -4.16 -9.87
C GLY A 604 7.62 -3.16 -9.43
N PHE A 605 7.70 -1.88 -9.85
CA PHE A 605 6.71 -0.86 -9.51
C PHE A 605 5.36 -1.13 -10.18
N ILE A 606 5.38 -1.47 -11.48
CA ILE A 606 4.16 -1.87 -12.21
C ILE A 606 3.54 -3.12 -11.58
N LEU A 607 4.37 -4.07 -11.15
CA LEU A 607 3.89 -5.27 -10.47
C LEU A 607 3.26 -4.95 -9.11
N ALA A 608 3.81 -4.01 -8.35
CA ALA A 608 3.27 -3.60 -7.07
C ALA A 608 1.94 -2.85 -7.20
N GLU A 609 1.80 -1.98 -8.21
CA GLU A 609 0.53 -1.32 -8.55
C GLU A 609 -0.54 -2.35 -8.93
N LYS A 610 -0.22 -3.29 -9.82
CA LYS A 610 -1.14 -4.39 -10.17
C LYS A 610 -1.52 -5.25 -8.97
N ASP A 611 -0.58 -5.55 -8.05
CA ASP A 611 -0.89 -6.38 -6.88
C ASP A 611 -1.88 -5.69 -5.94
N LEU A 612 -1.71 -4.38 -5.78
CA LEU A 612 -2.55 -3.53 -4.97
C LEU A 612 -3.96 -3.40 -5.57
N GLU A 613 -4.07 -3.23 -6.88
CA GLU A 613 -5.35 -3.26 -7.60
C GLU A 613 -6.07 -4.61 -7.45
N LEU A 614 -5.34 -5.73 -7.54
CA LEU A 614 -5.89 -7.08 -7.50
C LEU A 614 -6.31 -7.55 -6.10
N ARG A 615 -5.58 -7.15 -5.05
CA ARG A 615 -5.84 -7.55 -3.65
C ARG A 615 -6.70 -6.55 -2.88
N GLY A 616 -6.76 -5.30 -3.33
CA GLY A 616 -7.29 -4.19 -2.55
C GLY A 616 -6.35 -3.78 -1.40
N PRO A 617 -6.48 -2.55 -0.88
CA PRO A 617 -5.54 -1.99 0.10
C PRO A 617 -5.50 -2.72 1.45
N GLY A 618 -6.54 -3.49 1.79
CA GLY A 618 -6.66 -4.22 3.06
C GLY A 618 -5.83 -5.50 3.14
N GLU A 619 -5.85 -6.37 2.13
CA GLU A 619 -5.15 -7.66 2.22
C GLU A 619 -3.64 -7.56 2.01
N PHE A 620 -3.16 -6.59 1.23
CA PHE A 620 -1.72 -6.45 0.92
C PHE A 620 -0.84 -6.29 2.17
N PHE A 621 -1.39 -5.73 3.25
CA PHE A 621 -0.63 -5.42 4.47
C PHE A 621 -1.03 -6.24 5.69
N GLY A 622 -1.96 -7.20 5.57
CA GLY A 622 -2.45 -7.98 6.71
C GLY A 622 -3.09 -7.06 7.76
N ILE A 623 -4.38 -6.77 7.59
CA ILE A 623 -5.19 -5.94 8.50
C ILE A 623 -5.02 -6.42 9.95
N ARG A 624 -4.13 -5.75 10.70
CA ARG A 624 -4.18 -5.45 12.15
C ARG A 624 -2.85 -4.99 12.75
N GLN A 625 -1.73 -4.96 12.02
CA GLN A 625 -0.45 -4.53 12.59
C GLN A 625 0.09 -3.25 11.92
N SER A 626 -0.02 -2.16 12.69
CA SER A 626 0.72 -0.90 12.64
C SER A 626 0.57 0.02 11.41
N GLY A 627 -0.29 1.04 11.52
CA GLY A 627 0.03 2.40 11.05
C GLY A 627 -0.78 2.98 9.90
N MET A 628 -1.54 2.19 9.13
CA MET A 628 -2.36 2.72 8.02
C MET A 628 -3.55 3.54 8.53
N PRO A 629 -3.75 4.79 8.07
CA PRO A 629 -4.97 5.55 8.33
C PRO A 629 -6.15 4.90 7.59
N GLU A 630 -7.27 4.74 8.28
CA GLU A 630 -8.53 4.32 7.64
C GLU A 630 -9.25 5.57 7.13
N PHE A 631 -9.23 5.76 5.80
CA PHE A 631 -9.95 6.85 5.15
C PHE A 631 -11.42 6.47 4.98
N LYS A 632 -12.33 7.42 5.24
CA LYS A 632 -13.78 7.20 5.17
C LYS A 632 -14.30 7.12 3.74
N LEU A 633 -13.70 7.88 2.82
CA LEU A 633 -14.10 7.92 1.41
C LEU A 633 -12.95 7.68 0.45
N GLY A 634 -11.76 8.19 0.78
CA GLY A 634 -10.61 8.14 -0.11
C GLY A 634 -10.04 6.74 -0.26
N ASP A 635 -9.77 6.35 -1.50
CA ASP A 635 -9.07 5.12 -1.83
C ASP A 635 -7.64 5.46 -2.27
N LEU A 636 -6.64 4.97 -1.54
CA LEU A 636 -5.23 5.28 -1.81
C LEU A 636 -4.75 4.88 -3.21
N VAL A 637 -5.41 3.91 -3.83
CA VAL A 637 -5.09 3.38 -5.15
C VAL A 637 -5.84 4.19 -6.21
N ASN A 638 -7.17 4.18 -6.12
CA ASN A 638 -8.04 4.75 -7.13
C ASN A 638 -7.97 6.29 -7.15
N ASP A 639 -7.69 6.91 -6.01
CA ASP A 639 -7.60 8.36 -5.84
C ASP A 639 -6.15 8.86 -5.67
N ALA A 640 -5.15 8.09 -6.12
CA ALA A 640 -3.73 8.42 -5.99
C ALA A 640 -3.37 9.83 -6.52
N ASN A 641 -3.99 10.26 -7.62
CA ASN A 641 -3.81 11.59 -8.17
C ASN A 641 -4.32 12.71 -7.24
N ILE A 642 -5.46 12.48 -6.57
CA ILE A 642 -6.00 13.44 -5.59
C ILE A 642 -5.07 13.52 -4.38
N MET A 643 -4.57 12.37 -3.89
CA MET A 643 -3.60 12.31 -2.80
C MET A 643 -2.32 13.07 -3.12
N LYS A 644 -1.80 12.92 -4.34
CA LYS A 644 -0.60 13.63 -4.80
C LYS A 644 -0.79 15.15 -4.74
N VAL A 645 -1.89 15.66 -5.32
CA VAL A 645 -2.19 17.10 -5.34
C VAL A 645 -2.43 17.63 -3.92
N ALA A 646 -3.13 16.87 -3.08
CA ALA A 646 -3.36 17.22 -1.68
C ALA A 646 -2.04 17.37 -0.91
N ARG A 647 -1.06 16.48 -1.14
CA ARG A 647 0.28 16.60 -0.55
C ARG A 647 1.01 17.83 -1.05
N GLU A 648 1.04 18.07 -2.36
CA GLU A 648 1.76 19.22 -2.94
C GLU A 648 1.26 20.54 -2.34
N GLU A 649 -0.05 20.70 -2.17
CA GLU A 649 -0.62 21.89 -1.53
C GLU A 649 -0.34 21.96 -0.03
N ALA A 650 -0.45 20.84 0.69
CA ALA A 650 -0.12 20.79 2.12
C ALA A 650 1.34 21.17 2.37
N GLN A 651 2.27 20.60 1.59
CA GLN A 651 3.70 20.90 1.66
C GLN A 651 3.96 22.38 1.38
N ARG A 652 3.45 22.89 0.25
CA ARG A 652 3.59 24.30 -0.15
C ARG A 652 3.10 25.25 0.94
N LEU A 653 1.97 24.97 1.57
CA LEU A 653 1.43 25.80 2.65
C LEU A 653 2.33 25.75 3.89
N THR A 654 2.73 24.57 4.34
CA THR A 654 3.55 24.43 5.57
C THR A 654 4.95 25.03 5.47
N GLU A 655 5.49 25.15 4.25
CA GLU A 655 6.80 25.79 3.98
C GLU A 655 6.72 27.32 3.99
N GLN A 656 5.53 27.91 3.85
CA GLN A 656 5.32 29.35 3.89
C GLN A 656 5.19 29.84 5.35
N SER A 657 5.96 30.85 5.75
CA SER A 657 5.85 31.49 7.07
C SER A 657 4.42 31.98 7.35
N ASP A 658 3.77 32.49 6.30
CA ASP A 658 2.45 33.09 6.34
C ASP A 658 1.36 32.10 6.77
N PHE A 659 1.54 30.80 6.50
CA PHE A 659 0.57 29.76 6.88
C PHE A 659 0.35 29.70 8.39
N TRP A 660 1.40 29.95 9.18
CA TRP A 660 1.37 29.84 10.63
C TRP A 660 0.81 31.09 11.32
N ILE A 661 0.70 32.22 10.61
CA ILE A 661 0.43 33.54 11.17
C ILE A 661 -0.87 34.14 10.62
N LEU A 662 -1.18 33.93 9.34
CA LEU A 662 -2.31 34.61 8.70
C LEU A 662 -3.67 34.07 9.20
N PRO A 663 -4.65 34.94 9.50
CA PRO A 663 -5.97 34.54 9.99
C PRO A 663 -6.72 33.58 9.05
N GLU A 664 -6.45 33.63 7.75
CA GLU A 664 -7.10 32.78 6.75
C GLU A 664 -6.80 31.28 6.95
N TYR A 665 -5.67 30.94 7.59
CA TYR A 665 -5.28 29.55 7.88
C TYR A 665 -5.57 29.14 9.32
N GLN A 666 -6.12 30.03 10.15
CA GLN A 666 -6.32 29.75 11.58
C GLN A 666 -7.14 28.48 11.83
N GLY A 667 -8.18 28.22 11.02
CA GLY A 667 -8.98 27.00 11.13
C GLY A 667 -8.17 25.71 10.89
N LEU A 668 -7.20 25.75 9.97
CA LEU A 668 -6.28 24.64 9.73
C LEU A 668 -5.25 24.48 10.86
N VAL A 669 -4.73 25.59 11.39
CA VAL A 669 -3.82 25.57 12.54
C VAL A 669 -4.53 25.02 13.78
N ASP A 670 -5.77 25.41 14.02
CA ASP A 670 -6.58 24.90 15.14
C ASP A 670 -6.89 23.41 14.99
N TYR A 671 -7.13 22.94 13.76
CA TYR A 671 -7.22 21.52 13.45
C TYR A 671 -5.92 20.78 13.84
N LEU A 672 -4.74 21.30 13.47
CA LEU A 672 -3.44 20.71 13.83
C LEU A 672 -3.20 20.68 15.35
N LYS A 673 -3.67 21.70 16.09
CA LYS A 673 -3.61 21.73 17.56
C LYS A 673 -4.49 20.65 18.18
N GLN A 674 -5.72 20.49 17.68
CA GLN A 674 -6.66 19.47 18.16
C GLN A 674 -6.13 18.05 17.91
N GLU A 675 -5.49 17.84 16.76
CA GLU A 675 -4.83 16.58 16.39
C GLU A 675 -3.51 16.32 17.15
N ARG A 676 -3.14 17.18 18.11
CA ARG A 676 -1.94 17.09 18.95
C ARG A 676 -0.62 17.08 18.19
N VAL A 677 -0.59 17.61 16.96
CA VAL A 677 0.66 17.76 16.20
C VAL A 677 1.53 18.87 16.78
N LEU A 678 0.90 19.94 17.27
CA LEU A 678 1.55 21.16 17.77
C LEU A 678 1.83 21.14 19.29
N GLN A 679 2.19 20.01 19.89
CA GLN A 679 2.45 19.93 21.35
C GLN A 679 3.77 20.59 21.82
N ALA A 680 4.45 21.35 20.97
CA ALA A 680 5.46 22.33 21.38
C ALA A 680 4.87 23.74 21.27
N PRO A 681 5.16 24.67 22.19
CA PRO A 681 4.61 26.02 22.11
C PRO A 681 4.99 26.64 20.76
N ILE A 682 3.97 27.12 20.03
CA ILE A 682 4.18 28.00 18.88
C ILE A 682 4.90 29.23 19.45
N PRO A 683 6.06 29.63 18.92
CA PRO A 683 6.70 30.86 19.35
C PRO A 683 5.73 32.03 19.13
N ASP A 684 5.53 32.83 20.18
CA ASP A 684 4.67 34.02 20.18
C ASP A 684 5.03 35.02 19.06
#